data_AF-A0A9W7AYZ8-F1
#
_entry.id   AF-A0A9W7AYZ8-F1
#
_cell.length_a   1.000
_cell.length_b   1.000
_cell.length_c   1.000
_cell.angle_alpha   90.00
_cell.angle_beta   90.00
_cell.angle_gamma   90.00
#
_symmetry.space_group_name_H-M   'P 1'
#
loop_
_entity.id
_entity.type
_entity.pdbx_description
1 polymer ?
#
loop_
_entity_poly.entity_id
_entity_poly.type
_entity_poly.pdbx_seq_one_letter_code
_entity_poly.pdbx_strand_id
1 'polypeptide(L)'
;MHVPLSQCPLILLYLIDNNLSNNALELVTECINHTSQNAPLDARIGICVYLEERLVVVDMTGGGPRLVTCGNEVESLEGVIEMQSLVVPFRNVKTCLESTLRLLSDFKSLGLSTPSPKTTSKTSAFSFSKAINIVKNSFKIRGVHPGSDIAAIVGDRFSKKCSTKTKKMTQDEEDEGLNLSLKNNKVIEEMNMWNSLGDECNEAAIGVDVFGILESEEEEIGINTLMPLVLRSGGTTCVCSIRGFEGSVSPIDVEKGDFGTPASLVRECITRSGWHRPTAFGGGLRIRNSKTFGIVRGSNKGYTSMSQFYQSGGMVGGCSRSQSDPELWTFGCLDDNTTIGFNLELRPGVGGGLNVEGYGGNGMSEEASMSPAIQLAFAYTAVLPANGEKLPHEEELSDNPGANETEKEYIVVRQCRVFTTNLDTTPRVEEVYDALDCEALAVTLFNKFYLATVEKGVVEGKALALDWLIGMMGSIYKSAEQEEVAMFEDGDPSNGYTHKHGKIVKKKPVDFKNRLIDREGSDLSKSDVLLAQGHEFLSALPLLVYSLMSCDPLRLSENSYFPTTDSRICAMLNAARFNPPTMVKYLAPRFEFWEDRDNSVPHTKHVSLSQYAVTTALTSIPPDTQDPLMLLETPQVTLVHYTNVMGGPARGERGGREEDDVGDELELATKIGHVQYSTQPPRLFVRAGRDGAWRMHDFLIEDSCVEGGFEEFCKGVVDQLESELF
;
A
#
# COMPACT_ATOMS: atom_id res chain seq x y z
N MET A 1 25.43 -5.00 -16.46
CA MET A 1 26.17 -3.87 -17.07
C MET A 1 26.15 -2.75 -16.05
N HIS A 2 27.32 -2.23 -15.69
CA HIS A 2 27.44 -1.09 -14.76
C HIS A 2 27.65 0.16 -15.61
N VAL A 3 26.79 1.15 -15.44
CA VAL A 3 26.86 2.43 -16.12
C VAL A 3 26.96 3.50 -15.03
N PRO A 4 27.99 4.38 -15.05
CA PRO A 4 28.05 5.51 -14.13
C PRO A 4 26.79 6.38 -14.23
N LEU A 5 26.31 6.90 -13.10
CA LEU A 5 25.12 7.75 -13.06
C LEU A 5 25.26 9.00 -13.96
N SER A 6 26.48 9.54 -14.11
CA SER A 6 26.78 10.63 -15.05
C SER A 6 26.40 10.35 -16.51
N GLN A 7 26.35 9.08 -16.95
CA GLN A 7 25.97 8.68 -18.30
C GLN A 7 24.48 8.37 -18.44
N CYS A 8 23.82 7.99 -17.34
CA CYS A 8 22.40 7.68 -17.28
C CYS A 8 21.82 8.28 -15.98
N PRO A 9 21.63 9.62 -15.92
CA PRO A 9 21.27 10.28 -14.67
C PRO A 9 19.88 9.84 -14.22
N LEU A 10 19.72 9.63 -12.91
CA LEU A 10 18.38 9.55 -12.31
C LEU A 10 17.75 10.93 -12.37
N ILE A 11 16.49 10.98 -12.77
CA ILE A 11 15.78 12.24 -12.96
C ILE A 11 14.59 12.27 -12.02
N LEU A 12 14.60 13.25 -11.10
CA LEU A 12 13.46 13.56 -10.24
C LEU A 12 12.79 14.83 -10.76
N LEU A 13 11.53 14.73 -11.14
CA LEU A 13 10.78 15.88 -11.61
C LEU A 13 9.68 16.25 -10.62
N TYR A 14 9.69 17.50 -10.16
CA TYR A 14 8.59 18.06 -9.39
C TYR A 14 7.56 18.69 -10.32
N LEU A 15 6.32 18.21 -10.26
CA LEU A 15 5.17 18.84 -10.90
C LEU A 15 4.32 19.52 -9.81
N ILE A 16 4.35 20.84 -9.76
CA ILE A 16 3.76 21.61 -8.65
C ILE A 16 2.47 22.30 -9.10
N ASP A 17 1.39 22.13 -8.35
CA ASP A 17 0.17 22.91 -8.52
C ASP A 17 0.37 24.36 -8.06
N ASN A 18 0.12 25.34 -8.94
CA ASN A 18 0.21 26.73 -8.52
C ASN A 18 -0.95 27.18 -7.60
N ASN A 19 -2.02 26.40 -7.48
CA ASN A 19 -3.14 26.72 -6.59
C ASN A 19 -2.83 26.46 -5.11
N LEU A 20 -1.67 25.88 -4.79
CA LEU A 20 -1.21 25.71 -3.41
C LEU A 20 -1.17 27.05 -2.66
N SER A 21 -1.49 27.07 -1.36
CA SER A 21 -1.28 28.23 -0.50
C SER A 21 0.21 28.61 -0.38
N ASN A 22 0.53 29.76 0.21
CA ASN A 22 1.93 30.15 0.42
C ASN A 22 2.63 29.16 1.37
N ASN A 23 1.96 28.80 2.46
CA ASN A 23 2.41 27.81 3.42
C ASN A 23 2.66 26.45 2.75
N ALA A 24 1.77 26.01 1.85
CA ALA A 24 1.98 24.79 1.09
C ALA A 24 3.19 24.89 0.14
N LEU A 25 3.38 26.02 -0.57
CA LEU A 25 4.56 26.22 -1.42
C LEU A 25 5.87 26.27 -0.61
N GLU A 26 5.85 26.85 0.58
CA GLU A 26 6.99 26.83 1.52
C GLU A 26 7.29 25.39 1.96
N LEU A 27 6.28 24.57 2.24
CA LEU A 27 6.48 23.16 2.50
C LEU A 27 7.08 22.42 1.29
N VAL A 28 6.54 22.62 0.08
CA VAL A 28 7.09 22.03 -1.16
C VAL A 28 8.55 22.41 -1.36
N THR A 29 8.90 23.65 -1.01
CA THR A 29 10.28 24.12 -1.02
C THR A 29 11.15 23.24 -0.13
N GLU A 30 10.74 23.03 1.12
CA GLU A 30 11.51 22.23 2.06
C GLU A 30 11.64 20.80 1.56
N CYS A 31 10.59 20.24 0.94
CA CYS A 31 10.65 18.92 0.32
C CYS A 31 11.76 18.86 -0.74
N ILE A 32 11.78 19.83 -1.66
CA ILE A 32 12.77 19.90 -2.74
C ILE A 32 14.17 20.12 -2.16
N ASN A 33 14.30 21.01 -1.19
CA ASN A 33 15.57 21.34 -0.55
C ASN A 33 16.17 20.11 0.16
N HIS A 34 15.40 19.44 1.02
CA HIS A 34 15.88 18.25 1.70
C HIS A 34 16.14 17.08 0.75
N THR A 35 15.27 16.86 -0.24
CA THR A 35 15.51 15.81 -1.25
C THR A 35 16.78 16.11 -2.05
N SER A 36 17.05 17.38 -2.35
CA SER A 36 18.26 17.81 -3.06
C SER A 36 19.55 17.66 -2.27
N GLN A 37 19.50 17.84 -0.95
CA GLN A 37 20.65 17.67 -0.06
C GLN A 37 21.08 16.19 0.03
N ASN A 38 20.12 15.28 -0.09
CA ASN A 38 20.36 13.83 -0.04
C ASN A 38 20.61 13.20 -1.42
N ALA A 39 20.54 13.98 -2.50
CA ALA A 39 20.63 13.45 -3.86
C ALA A 39 22.08 13.15 -4.29
N PRO A 40 22.31 12.11 -5.10
CA PRO A 40 23.58 11.89 -5.78
C PRO A 40 23.96 13.13 -6.61
N LEU A 41 25.26 13.49 -6.63
CA LEU A 41 25.75 14.64 -7.41
C LEU A 41 25.33 14.64 -8.88
N ASP A 42 25.29 13.45 -9.47
CA ASP A 42 25.00 13.22 -10.89
C ASP A 42 23.49 13.04 -11.16
N ALA A 43 22.67 12.93 -10.12
CA ALA A 43 21.22 12.96 -10.28
C ALA A 43 20.82 14.35 -10.80
N ARG A 44 19.70 14.40 -11.51
CA ARG A 44 19.16 15.64 -12.05
C ARG A 44 17.77 15.89 -11.50
N ILE A 45 17.49 17.17 -11.24
CA ILE A 45 16.15 17.62 -10.88
C ILE A 45 15.57 18.47 -12.00
N GLY A 46 14.28 18.32 -12.24
CA GLY A 46 13.49 19.32 -12.95
C GLY A 46 12.38 19.86 -12.06
N ILE A 47 11.94 21.08 -12.33
CA ILE A 47 10.77 21.69 -11.68
C ILE A 47 9.85 22.25 -12.78
N CYS A 48 8.62 21.76 -12.79
CA CYS A 48 7.55 22.30 -13.60
C CYS A 48 6.43 22.78 -12.67
N VAL A 49 5.86 23.93 -12.99
CA VAL A 49 4.68 24.45 -12.30
C VAL A 49 3.56 24.56 -13.32
N TYR A 50 2.41 23.96 -13.02
CA TYR A 50 1.27 24.07 -13.91
C TYR A 50 0.30 25.13 -13.38
N LEU A 51 -0.12 26.02 -14.31
CA LEU A 51 -0.96 27.18 -14.11
C LEU A 51 -2.19 27.06 -15.00
N GLU A 52 -3.25 26.41 -14.51
CA GLU A 52 -4.50 26.20 -15.27
C GLU A 52 -4.30 25.57 -16.64
N GLU A 53 -4.09 26.36 -17.71
CA GLU A 53 -3.87 25.93 -19.11
C GLU A 53 -2.40 26.07 -19.56
N ARG A 54 -1.53 26.59 -18.70
CA ARG A 54 -0.13 26.84 -19.03
C ARG A 54 0.74 25.92 -18.20
N LEU A 55 1.66 25.23 -18.87
CA LEU A 55 2.79 24.64 -18.19
C LEU A 55 3.91 25.67 -18.18
N VAL A 56 4.39 25.98 -16.99
CA VAL A 56 5.59 26.78 -16.78
C VAL A 56 6.70 25.82 -16.46
N VAL A 57 7.70 25.78 -17.33
CA VAL A 57 8.92 25.05 -17.02
C VAL A 57 9.99 26.02 -16.58
N VAL A 58 10.66 25.65 -15.48
CA VAL A 58 11.74 26.44 -14.90
C VAL A 58 13.06 25.99 -15.54
N ASP A 59 13.56 26.79 -16.49
CA ASP A 59 14.89 26.60 -17.06
C ASP A 59 15.93 27.10 -16.05
N MET A 60 16.74 26.17 -15.54
CA MET A 60 17.75 26.41 -14.51
C MET A 60 19.18 26.58 -15.09
N THR A 61 19.35 26.59 -16.42
CA THR A 61 20.69 26.59 -17.06
C THR A 61 21.34 27.96 -17.24
N GLY A 62 20.57 29.06 -17.10
CA GLY A 62 20.95 30.39 -17.58
C GLY A 62 21.44 31.43 -16.55
N GLY A 63 21.93 31.03 -15.37
CA GLY A 63 22.33 31.97 -14.30
C GLY A 63 21.15 32.63 -13.58
N GLY A 64 19.95 32.10 -13.79
CA GLY A 64 18.70 32.49 -13.16
C GLY A 64 17.55 31.70 -13.79
N PRO A 65 16.48 31.41 -13.04
CA PRO A 65 15.35 30.65 -13.55
C PRO A 65 14.65 31.43 -14.67
N ARG A 66 14.49 30.82 -15.84
CA ARG A 66 13.70 31.36 -16.95
C ARG A 66 12.40 30.60 -17.07
N LEU A 67 11.34 31.35 -17.36
CA LEU A 67 10.00 30.81 -17.47
C LEU A 67 9.69 30.53 -18.93
N VAL A 68 9.58 29.25 -19.25
CA VAL A 68 9.09 28.81 -20.56
C VAL A 68 7.64 28.44 -20.41
N THR A 69 6.74 29.28 -20.93
CA THR A 69 5.30 29.00 -20.93
C THR A 69 4.97 28.16 -22.17
N CYS A 70 4.52 26.94 -21.97
CA CYS A 70 3.92 26.15 -23.04
C CYS A 70 2.43 26.49 -23.13
N GLY A 71 2.03 27.14 -24.23
CA GLY A 71 0.61 27.38 -24.53
C GLY A 71 -0.13 26.11 -24.96
N ASN A 72 -1.45 26.22 -25.18
CA ASN A 72 -2.30 25.11 -25.60
C ASN A 72 -1.81 24.43 -26.89
N GLU A 73 -1.21 25.18 -27.81
CA GLU A 73 -0.78 24.71 -29.14
C GLU A 73 0.56 23.95 -29.18
N VAL A 74 1.24 23.74 -28.04
CA VAL A 74 2.46 22.90 -28.00
C VAL A 74 2.06 21.43 -28.12
N GLU A 75 1.69 21.01 -29.33
CA GLU A 75 1.45 19.63 -29.74
C GLU A 75 2.66 19.04 -30.51
N SER A 76 3.53 19.89 -31.07
CA SER A 76 4.68 19.42 -31.85
C SER A 76 5.93 19.22 -31.00
N LEU A 77 6.48 18.01 -31.07
CA LEU A 77 7.74 17.57 -30.45
C LEU A 77 8.95 18.46 -30.81
N GLU A 78 8.89 19.24 -31.89
CA GLU A 78 10.02 20.01 -32.40
C GLU A 78 10.35 21.25 -31.55
N GLY A 79 9.36 21.88 -30.90
CA GLY A 79 9.60 22.97 -29.94
C GLY A 79 10.14 22.49 -28.58
N VAL A 80 10.03 21.19 -28.30
CA VAL A 80 10.44 20.52 -27.05
C VAL A 80 11.96 20.24 -27.04
N ILE A 81 12.64 20.38 -28.19
CA ILE A 81 14.04 19.96 -28.40
C ILE A 81 15.06 20.74 -27.53
N GLU A 82 14.73 21.93 -27.02
CA GLU A 82 15.61 22.67 -26.08
C GLU A 82 15.51 22.24 -24.61
N MET A 83 14.67 21.25 -24.26
CA MET A 83 14.47 20.77 -22.89
C MET A 83 15.68 20.08 -22.24
N GLN A 84 16.88 20.13 -22.85
CA GLN A 84 18.15 19.90 -22.12
C GLN A 84 18.30 20.83 -20.92
N SER A 85 17.61 21.97 -20.95
CA SER A 85 17.62 22.95 -19.88
C SER A 85 16.67 22.68 -18.71
N LEU A 86 15.72 21.73 -18.84
CA LEU A 86 14.73 21.50 -17.79
C LEU A 86 15.27 20.77 -16.57
N VAL A 87 16.30 19.96 -16.80
CA VAL A 87 16.88 19.10 -15.78
C VAL A 87 18.31 19.54 -15.53
N VAL A 88 18.60 19.97 -14.32
CA VAL A 88 19.96 20.39 -13.92
C VAL A 88 20.53 19.44 -12.89
N PRO A 89 21.87 19.29 -12.85
CA PRO A 89 22.53 18.54 -11.78
C PRO A 89 22.17 19.10 -10.40
N PHE A 90 21.98 18.22 -9.41
CA PHE A 90 21.55 18.61 -8.06
C PHE A 90 22.46 19.64 -7.39
N ARG A 91 23.77 19.61 -7.65
CA ARG A 91 24.73 20.60 -7.12
C ARG A 91 24.40 22.07 -7.46
N ASN A 92 23.61 22.30 -8.51
CA ASN A 92 23.20 23.65 -8.93
C ASN A 92 21.84 24.07 -8.34
N VAL A 93 21.14 23.16 -7.65
CA VAL A 93 19.73 23.32 -7.29
C VAL A 93 19.53 24.36 -6.22
N LYS A 94 20.38 24.42 -5.20
CA LYS A 94 20.20 25.38 -4.09
C LYS A 94 20.06 26.83 -4.59
N THR A 95 20.99 27.27 -5.46
CA THR A 95 20.99 28.61 -6.04
C THR A 95 19.78 28.85 -6.96
N CYS A 96 19.38 27.82 -7.71
CA CYS A 96 18.22 27.86 -8.59
C CYS A 96 16.90 27.82 -7.83
N LEU A 97 16.82 27.09 -6.72
CA LEU A 97 15.62 26.88 -5.92
C LEU A 97 15.22 28.20 -5.28
N GLU A 98 16.10 28.88 -4.54
CA GLU A 98 15.80 30.19 -3.95
C GLU A 98 15.25 31.19 -4.99
N SER A 99 15.82 31.18 -6.19
CA SER A 99 15.38 32.02 -7.29
C SER A 99 14.04 31.57 -7.88
N THR A 100 13.81 30.26 -7.98
CA THR A 100 12.55 29.65 -8.45
C THR A 100 11.43 29.96 -7.49
N LEU A 101 11.68 29.90 -6.19
CA LEU A 101 10.69 30.21 -5.17
C LEU A 101 10.32 31.68 -5.17
N ARG A 102 11.30 32.57 -5.30
CA ARG A 102 11.03 33.99 -5.50
C ARG A 102 10.15 34.19 -6.73
N LEU A 103 10.44 33.49 -7.84
CA LEU A 103 9.54 33.52 -9.00
C LEU A 103 8.14 33.00 -8.68
N LEU A 104 7.99 31.89 -7.94
CA LEU A 104 6.69 31.33 -7.59
C LEU A 104 5.89 32.24 -6.65
N SER A 105 6.54 32.88 -5.68
CA SER A 105 5.91 33.92 -4.85
C SER A 105 5.54 35.14 -5.69
N ASP A 106 6.42 35.54 -6.61
CA ASP A 106 6.20 36.65 -7.51
C ASP A 106 5.03 36.36 -8.46
N PHE A 107 4.84 35.11 -8.91
CA PHE A 107 3.69 34.70 -9.72
C PHE A 107 2.35 34.99 -9.05
N LYS A 108 2.22 34.69 -7.76
CA LYS A 108 1.02 35.05 -7.00
C LYS A 108 0.86 36.55 -6.87
N SER A 109 1.96 37.27 -6.69
CA SER A 109 1.96 38.73 -6.56
C SER A 109 1.64 39.47 -7.87
N LEU A 110 2.00 38.89 -9.01
CA LEU A 110 1.86 39.48 -10.35
C LEU A 110 0.41 39.59 -10.81
N GLY A 111 -0.56 39.15 -10.01
CA GLY A 111 -1.97 39.35 -10.30
C GLY A 111 -2.42 38.72 -11.62
N LEU A 112 -1.73 37.65 -12.07
CA LEU A 112 -2.30 36.67 -12.97
C LEU A 112 -3.47 36.04 -12.19
N SER A 113 -4.59 36.76 -12.23
CA SER A 113 -5.71 36.61 -11.32
C SER A 113 -6.13 35.16 -11.25
N THR A 114 -6.25 34.62 -10.04
CA THR A 114 -7.04 33.40 -9.82
C THR A 114 -8.38 33.61 -10.52
N PRO A 115 -8.69 32.91 -11.62
CA PRO A 115 -9.95 33.06 -12.32
C PRO A 115 -11.06 32.71 -11.33
N SER A 116 -12.26 33.20 -11.64
CA SER A 116 -13.40 32.90 -10.78
C SER A 116 -13.47 31.39 -10.51
N PRO A 117 -13.76 30.95 -9.28
CA PRO A 117 -13.66 29.54 -8.87
C PRO A 117 -14.53 28.55 -9.65
N LYS A 118 -15.27 28.96 -10.68
CA LYS A 118 -16.16 28.11 -11.48
C LYS A 118 -15.48 27.46 -12.70
N THR A 119 -14.32 27.92 -13.17
CA THR A 119 -13.69 27.43 -14.42
C THR A 119 -12.47 26.52 -14.23
N THR A 120 -11.94 26.37 -13.01
CA THR A 120 -10.55 25.89 -12.79
C THR A 120 -10.31 24.39 -12.88
N SER A 121 -11.33 23.51 -12.77
CA SER A 121 -11.05 22.09 -12.52
C SER A 121 -10.85 21.23 -13.77
N LYS A 122 -11.30 21.67 -14.95
CA LYS A 122 -11.03 20.92 -16.19
C LYS A 122 -9.62 21.19 -16.71
N THR A 123 -9.10 22.37 -16.41
CA THR A 123 -7.83 22.86 -16.93
C THR A 123 -6.65 22.26 -16.16
N SER A 124 -6.74 22.09 -14.82
CA SER A 124 -5.73 21.44 -13.98
C SER A 124 -5.36 20.03 -14.46
N ALA A 125 -6.35 19.13 -14.57
CA ALA A 125 -6.13 17.75 -15.02
C ALA A 125 -5.51 17.67 -16.42
N PHE A 126 -5.99 18.50 -17.34
CA PHE A 126 -5.44 18.54 -18.70
C PHE A 126 -3.99 19.02 -18.72
N SER A 127 -3.67 20.10 -17.99
CA SER A 127 -2.31 20.62 -17.91
C SER A 127 -1.35 19.68 -17.19
N PHE A 128 -1.82 18.97 -16.17
CA PHE A 128 -1.03 17.95 -15.49
C PHE A 128 -0.71 16.77 -16.42
N SER A 129 -1.70 16.26 -17.16
CA SER A 129 -1.50 15.23 -18.18
C SER A 129 -0.53 15.70 -19.28
N LYS A 130 -0.66 16.96 -19.72
CA LYS A 130 0.25 17.57 -20.71
C LYS A 130 1.67 17.69 -20.17
N ALA A 131 1.85 18.06 -18.90
CA ALA A 131 3.15 18.12 -18.25
C ALA A 131 3.85 16.76 -18.26
N ILE A 132 3.16 15.71 -17.83
CA ILE A 132 3.68 14.34 -17.85
C ILE A 132 4.00 13.91 -19.29
N ASN A 133 3.13 14.21 -20.26
CA ASN A 133 3.37 13.88 -21.66
C ASN A 133 4.61 14.56 -22.24
N ILE A 134 4.80 15.85 -21.94
CA ILE A 134 5.99 16.61 -22.35
C ILE A 134 7.26 15.96 -21.80
N VAL A 135 7.24 15.59 -20.52
CA VAL A 135 8.35 14.97 -19.81
C VAL A 135 8.68 13.60 -20.39
N LYS A 136 7.67 12.74 -20.51
CA LYS A 136 7.77 11.42 -21.12
C LYS A 136 8.33 11.48 -22.54
N ASN A 137 7.82 12.37 -23.37
CA ASN A 137 8.30 12.54 -24.75
C ASN A 137 9.75 13.04 -24.79
N SER A 138 10.14 13.91 -23.85
CA SER A 138 11.51 14.41 -23.72
C SER A 138 12.50 13.28 -23.39
N PHE A 139 12.09 12.30 -22.58
CA PHE A 139 12.92 11.11 -22.32
C PHE A 139 13.02 10.20 -23.53
N LYS A 140 11.88 9.93 -24.20
CA LYS A 140 11.84 9.06 -25.38
C LYS A 140 12.77 9.52 -26.51
N ILE A 141 12.82 10.84 -26.79
CA ILE A 141 13.67 11.41 -27.85
C ILE A 141 15.16 11.12 -27.63
N ARG A 142 15.61 11.07 -26.36
CA ARG A 142 17.04 10.92 -26.06
C ARG A 142 17.54 9.49 -26.27
N GLY A 143 16.65 8.52 -26.47
CA GLY A 143 17.03 7.09 -26.51
C GLY A 143 17.67 6.60 -25.21
N VAL A 144 17.64 7.43 -24.17
CA VAL A 144 17.97 7.05 -22.81
C VAL A 144 16.66 6.50 -22.26
N HIS A 145 16.69 5.29 -21.71
CA HIS A 145 15.65 4.83 -20.79
C HIS A 145 16.18 5.09 -19.37
N PRO A 146 16.28 6.35 -18.90
CA PRO A 146 16.70 6.59 -17.54
C PRO A 146 15.58 6.11 -16.63
N GLY A 147 15.94 5.46 -15.52
CA GLY A 147 15.02 5.43 -14.40
C GLY A 147 14.65 6.88 -14.06
N SER A 148 13.37 7.20 -14.08
CA SER A 148 12.88 8.54 -13.80
C SER A 148 11.71 8.43 -12.85
N ASP A 149 11.67 9.32 -11.86
CA ASP A 149 10.52 9.50 -10.99
C ASP A 149 9.96 10.90 -11.16
N ILE A 150 8.64 10.98 -11.16
CA ILE A 150 7.89 12.22 -11.12
C ILE A 150 7.24 12.31 -9.75
N ALA A 151 7.66 13.30 -8.96
CA ALA A 151 6.98 13.70 -7.74
C ALA A 151 5.95 14.77 -8.09
N ALA A 152 4.69 14.37 -8.24
CA ALA A 152 3.59 15.27 -8.46
C ALA A 152 3.03 15.77 -7.14
N ILE A 153 3.13 17.08 -6.91
CA ILE A 153 2.59 17.73 -5.72
C ILE A 153 1.35 18.51 -6.11
N VAL A 154 0.22 18.03 -5.61
CA VAL A 154 -1.11 18.49 -6.00
C VAL A 154 -1.77 19.20 -4.81
N GLY A 155 -2.35 20.37 -5.09
CA GLY A 155 -2.99 21.23 -4.10
C GLY A 155 -4.51 21.30 -4.22
N ASP A 156 -5.13 22.14 -3.38
CA ASP A 156 -6.58 22.28 -3.25
C ASP A 156 -7.33 22.29 -4.61
N ARG A 157 -8.31 21.40 -4.74
CA ARG A 157 -9.30 21.30 -5.84
C ARG A 157 -8.78 20.89 -7.21
N PHE A 158 -7.83 19.97 -7.30
CA PHE A 158 -7.42 19.35 -8.57
C PHE A 158 -8.63 18.85 -9.37
N SER A 159 -9.64 18.27 -8.71
CA SER A 159 -10.95 17.99 -9.30
C SER A 159 -12.13 18.56 -8.50
N LYS A 160 -12.55 19.82 -8.79
CA LYS A 160 -13.82 20.38 -8.25
C LYS A 160 -15.07 19.57 -8.59
N LYS A 161 -15.00 18.66 -9.58
CA LYS A 161 -16.15 17.80 -9.89
C LYS A 161 -16.37 16.72 -8.83
N CYS A 162 -15.32 16.34 -8.09
CA CYS A 162 -15.40 15.40 -6.97
C CYS A 162 -15.77 16.10 -5.67
N SER A 163 -15.32 17.35 -5.48
CA SER A 163 -15.72 18.22 -4.36
C SER A 163 -17.16 18.75 -4.54
N THR A 164 -18.17 17.88 -4.48
CA THR A 164 -19.49 18.35 -4.04
C THR A 164 -19.28 18.86 -2.62
N LYS A 165 -19.61 20.14 -2.34
CA LYS A 165 -19.64 20.63 -0.96
C LYS A 165 -20.42 19.62 -0.13
N THR A 166 -19.72 18.88 0.71
CA THR A 166 -20.26 17.95 1.69
C THR A 166 -21.09 18.78 2.68
N LYS A 167 -22.31 19.15 2.29
CA LYS A 167 -23.40 19.09 3.25
C LYS A 167 -23.32 17.67 3.79
N LYS A 168 -23.14 17.50 5.12
CA LYS A 168 -23.18 16.20 5.81
C LYS A 168 -24.12 15.28 5.03
N MET A 169 -23.54 14.41 4.22
CA MET A 169 -24.31 13.45 3.46
C MET A 169 -24.98 12.56 4.50
N THR A 170 -26.20 12.13 4.26
CA THR A 170 -26.76 11.09 5.13
C THR A 170 -25.87 9.85 5.02
N GLN A 171 -25.84 9.00 6.06
CA GLN A 171 -25.04 7.76 6.06
C GLN A 171 -25.28 6.94 4.77
N ASP A 172 -26.54 6.88 4.31
CA ASP A 172 -26.95 6.25 3.04
C ASP A 172 -26.32 6.91 1.78
N GLU A 173 -26.07 8.22 1.80
CA GLU A 173 -25.48 8.96 0.67
C GLU A 173 -23.94 8.83 0.64
N GLU A 174 -23.29 8.61 1.78
CA GLU A 174 -21.82 8.42 1.86
C GLU A 174 -21.41 7.01 1.41
N ASP A 175 -22.18 5.98 1.77
CA ASP A 175 -21.95 4.62 1.29
C ASP A 175 -22.19 4.49 -0.21
N GLU A 176 -23.14 5.26 -0.76
CA GLU A 176 -23.27 5.44 -2.20
C GLU A 176 -22.22 6.41 -2.77
N GLY A 177 -21.58 7.30 -2.00
CA GLY A 177 -20.77 8.43 -2.47
C GLY A 177 -19.55 8.02 -3.31
N LEU A 178 -18.82 6.99 -2.87
CA LEU A 178 -17.70 6.42 -3.62
C LEU A 178 -18.19 5.85 -4.97
N ASN A 179 -19.35 5.19 -4.96
CA ASN A 179 -20.00 4.60 -6.13
C ASN A 179 -20.66 5.65 -7.05
N LEU A 180 -21.24 6.72 -6.50
CA LEU A 180 -21.92 7.81 -7.19
C LEU A 180 -20.92 8.67 -7.96
N SER A 181 -19.74 8.92 -7.38
CA SER A 181 -18.63 9.59 -8.07
C SER A 181 -18.15 8.74 -9.25
N LEU A 182 -18.02 7.42 -9.07
CA LEU A 182 -17.51 6.51 -10.09
C LEU A 182 -18.53 6.16 -11.18
N LYS A 183 -19.83 6.21 -10.92
CA LYS A 183 -20.90 6.09 -11.94
C LYS A 183 -21.01 7.31 -12.86
N ASN A 184 -20.32 8.41 -12.53
CA ASN A 184 -20.29 9.58 -13.40
C ASN A 184 -19.41 9.31 -14.62
N ASN A 185 -20.01 9.22 -15.81
CA ASN A 185 -19.29 8.99 -17.07
C ASN A 185 -18.07 9.92 -17.25
N LYS A 186 -18.13 11.16 -16.75
CA LYS A 186 -16.99 12.10 -16.84
C LYS A 186 -15.81 11.69 -15.95
N VAL A 187 -16.07 11.12 -14.78
CA VAL A 187 -15.03 10.61 -13.89
C VAL A 187 -14.39 9.36 -14.52
N ILE A 188 -15.22 8.47 -15.10
CA ILE A 188 -14.72 7.30 -15.85
C ILE A 188 -13.85 7.73 -17.04
N GLU A 189 -14.27 8.72 -17.84
CA GLU A 189 -13.48 9.28 -18.93
C GLU A 189 -12.13 9.81 -18.44
N GLU A 190 -12.12 10.53 -17.32
CA GLU A 190 -10.92 11.07 -16.70
C GLU A 190 -9.99 9.95 -16.18
N MET A 191 -10.53 8.93 -15.50
CA MET A 191 -9.77 7.77 -15.05
C MET A 191 -9.20 6.94 -16.21
N ASN A 192 -9.92 6.81 -17.32
CA ASN A 192 -9.41 6.18 -18.54
C ASN A 192 -8.22 6.95 -19.12
N MET A 193 -8.30 8.29 -19.14
CA MET A 193 -7.18 9.14 -19.54
C MET A 193 -5.96 8.91 -18.63
N TRP A 194 -6.16 8.91 -17.30
CA TRP A 194 -5.09 8.67 -16.33
C TRP A 194 -4.51 7.26 -16.41
N ASN A 195 -5.34 6.25 -16.66
CA ASN A 195 -4.91 4.88 -16.86
C ASN A 195 -4.02 4.75 -18.11
N SER A 196 -4.46 5.32 -19.24
CA SER A 196 -3.65 5.34 -20.47
C SER A 196 -2.32 6.06 -20.24
N LEU A 197 -2.34 7.22 -19.57
CA LEU A 197 -1.12 7.95 -19.28
C LEU A 197 -0.18 7.16 -18.36
N GLY A 198 -0.72 6.47 -17.37
CA GLY A 198 0.05 5.62 -16.48
C GLY A 198 0.67 4.42 -17.19
N ASP A 199 -0.05 3.76 -18.11
CA ASP A 199 0.52 2.71 -18.99
C ASP A 199 1.66 3.26 -19.84
N GLU A 200 1.51 4.47 -20.37
CA GLU A 200 2.55 5.14 -21.17
C GLU A 200 3.77 5.56 -20.32
N CYS A 201 3.57 5.99 -19.07
CA CYS A 201 4.66 6.27 -18.13
C CYS A 201 5.41 4.98 -17.78
N ASN A 202 4.68 3.90 -17.55
CA ASN A 202 5.25 2.60 -17.25
C ASN A 202 6.15 2.08 -18.39
N GLU A 203 5.67 2.10 -19.63
CA GLU A 203 6.46 1.76 -20.82
C GLU A 203 7.69 2.66 -21.02
N ALA A 204 7.62 3.89 -20.49
CA ALA A 204 8.73 4.84 -20.50
C ALA A 204 9.68 4.69 -19.29
N ALA A 205 9.47 3.71 -18.40
CA ALA A 205 10.21 3.53 -17.14
C ALA A 205 10.10 4.72 -16.18
N ILE A 206 8.90 5.31 -16.09
CA ILE A 206 8.60 6.48 -15.26
C ILE A 206 7.65 6.09 -14.12
N GLY A 207 8.10 6.29 -12.89
CA GLY A 207 7.25 6.29 -11.69
C GLY A 207 6.55 7.63 -11.50
N VAL A 208 5.30 7.64 -11.03
CA VAL A 208 4.57 8.88 -10.71
C VAL A 208 4.01 8.80 -9.29
N ASP A 209 4.68 9.49 -8.37
CA ASP A 209 4.20 9.66 -7.01
C ASP A 209 3.29 10.87 -6.92
N VAL A 210 2.16 10.75 -6.21
CA VAL A 210 1.20 11.85 -6.03
C VAL A 210 1.08 12.21 -4.56
N PHE A 211 1.53 13.42 -4.23
CA PHE A 211 1.45 14.00 -2.89
C PHE A 211 0.34 15.04 -2.84
N GLY A 212 -0.70 14.77 -2.05
CA GLY A 212 -1.79 15.70 -1.80
C GLY A 212 -1.50 16.59 -0.59
N ILE A 213 -1.60 17.90 -0.76
CA ILE A 213 -1.49 18.87 0.34
C ILE A 213 -2.85 19.50 0.61
N LEU A 214 -3.42 19.23 1.80
CA LEU A 214 -4.73 19.71 2.25
C LEU A 214 -4.59 20.91 3.18
N GLU A 215 -5.41 21.95 3.02
CA GLU A 215 -5.46 23.06 3.98
C GLU A 215 -6.26 22.69 5.23
N SER A 216 -7.22 21.77 5.08
CA SER A 216 -8.03 21.20 6.15
C SER A 216 -8.16 19.68 6.00
N GLU A 217 -8.25 18.95 7.12
CA GLU A 217 -8.47 17.49 7.11
C GLU A 217 -9.79 17.07 6.44
N GLU A 218 -10.75 17.98 6.33
CA GLU A 218 -12.05 17.75 5.69
C GLU A 218 -12.04 17.95 4.16
N GLU A 219 -10.93 18.47 3.61
CA GLU A 219 -10.84 18.75 2.17
C GLU A 219 -10.51 17.51 1.35
N GLU A 220 -10.93 17.53 0.09
CA GLU A 220 -10.62 16.51 -0.92
C GLU A 220 -9.98 17.18 -2.13
N ILE A 221 -8.86 16.63 -2.58
CA ILE A 221 -8.10 17.06 -3.76
C ILE A 221 -8.60 16.33 -5.00
N GLY A 222 -9.11 15.11 -4.84
CA GLY A 222 -9.55 14.23 -5.93
C GLY A 222 -8.47 13.24 -6.35
N ILE A 223 -7.74 12.69 -5.38
CA ILE A 223 -6.74 11.63 -5.61
C ILE A 223 -7.40 10.38 -6.20
N ASN A 224 -8.69 10.17 -5.91
CA ASN A 224 -9.48 9.11 -6.52
C ASN A 224 -9.41 9.08 -8.07
N THR A 225 -9.36 10.23 -8.75
CA THR A 225 -9.25 10.26 -10.21
C THR A 225 -7.83 9.97 -10.71
N LEU A 226 -6.82 10.31 -9.91
CA LEU A 226 -5.40 10.08 -10.20
C LEU A 226 -4.93 8.66 -9.84
N MET A 227 -5.71 7.92 -9.07
CA MET A 227 -5.42 6.54 -8.66
C MET A 227 -4.90 5.64 -9.80
N PRO A 228 -5.49 5.63 -11.02
CA PRO A 228 -4.97 4.79 -12.10
C PRO A 228 -3.56 5.19 -12.55
N LEU A 229 -3.22 6.48 -12.55
CA LEU A 229 -1.88 6.94 -12.90
C LEU A 229 -0.83 6.43 -11.91
N VAL A 230 -1.12 6.54 -10.60
CA VAL A 230 -0.24 6.08 -9.52
C VAL A 230 -0.04 4.57 -9.61
N LEU A 231 -1.13 3.80 -9.69
CA LEU A 231 -1.06 2.35 -9.82
C LEU A 231 -0.29 1.92 -11.06
N ARG A 232 -0.63 2.43 -12.24
CA ARG A 232 0.00 1.99 -13.49
C ARG A 232 1.46 2.36 -13.60
N SER A 233 1.86 3.52 -13.09
CA SER A 233 3.28 3.93 -13.08
C SER A 233 4.13 3.17 -12.05
N GLY A 234 3.50 2.49 -11.08
CA GLY A 234 4.20 1.87 -9.95
C GLY A 234 4.56 2.86 -8.83
N GLY A 235 4.10 4.11 -8.95
CA GLY A 235 4.26 5.12 -7.91
C GLY A 235 3.41 4.87 -6.68
N THR A 236 3.48 5.79 -5.73
CA THR A 236 2.74 5.77 -4.47
C THR A 236 2.05 7.11 -4.22
N THR A 237 1.25 7.21 -3.17
CA THR A 237 0.56 8.44 -2.79
C THR A 237 0.65 8.71 -1.30
N CYS A 238 0.53 9.96 -0.93
CA CYS A 238 0.42 10.42 0.46
C CYS A 238 -0.46 11.66 0.48
N VAL A 239 -1.21 11.84 1.56
CA VAL A 239 -1.98 13.06 1.84
C VAL A 239 -1.46 13.66 3.13
N CYS A 240 -1.16 14.94 3.10
CA CYS A 240 -0.70 15.71 4.25
C CYS A 240 -1.62 16.91 4.46
N SER A 241 -2.16 17.08 5.67
CA SER A 241 -2.74 18.36 6.06
C SER A 241 -1.63 19.35 6.39
N ILE A 242 -1.84 20.65 6.15
CA ILE A 242 -0.92 21.72 6.59
C ILE A 242 -1.56 22.61 7.65
N ARG A 243 -2.67 22.17 8.24
CA ARG A 243 -3.39 22.95 9.25
C ARG A 243 -2.48 23.25 10.43
N GLY A 244 -2.32 24.53 10.75
CA GLY A 244 -1.47 24.98 11.86
C GLY A 244 0.02 25.13 11.54
N PHE A 245 0.43 24.96 10.28
CA PHE A 245 1.80 25.25 9.86
C PHE A 245 2.05 26.75 9.74
N GLU A 246 2.99 27.28 10.56
CA GLU A 246 3.35 28.70 10.63
C GLU A 246 4.82 29.02 10.25
N GLY A 247 5.58 28.12 9.63
CA GLY A 247 6.96 28.44 9.23
C GLY A 247 7.85 27.25 8.85
N SER A 248 9.17 27.44 8.78
CA SER A 248 10.16 26.43 8.32
C SER A 248 10.13 25.10 9.08
N VAL A 249 10.31 23.99 8.37
CA VAL A 249 10.57 22.67 8.96
C VAL A 249 12.06 22.56 9.31
N SER A 250 12.43 22.33 10.57
CA SER A 250 13.84 22.11 10.89
C SER A 250 14.25 20.67 10.53
N PRO A 251 15.54 20.39 10.24
CA PRO A 251 16.02 19.03 9.98
C PRO A 251 15.67 18.05 11.12
N ILE A 252 15.68 18.55 12.37
CA ILE A 252 15.30 17.81 13.56
C ILE A 252 13.80 17.45 13.50
N ASP A 253 12.95 18.33 12.99
CA ASP A 253 11.52 18.05 12.83
C ASP A 253 11.27 17.01 11.73
N VAL A 254 12.08 17.02 10.66
CA VAL A 254 12.05 15.97 9.61
C VAL A 254 12.39 14.60 10.20
N GLU A 255 13.37 14.52 11.10
CA GLU A 255 13.72 13.30 11.85
C GLU A 255 12.67 12.93 12.90
N LYS A 256 11.86 13.89 13.37
CA LYS A 256 10.82 13.68 14.39
C LYS A 256 9.46 13.25 13.85
N GLY A 257 9.00 13.83 12.74
CA GLY A 257 7.92 13.26 11.91
C GLY A 257 6.55 13.11 12.61
N ASP A 258 6.04 14.21 13.18
CA ASP A 258 4.68 14.27 13.71
C ASP A 258 3.61 14.16 12.60
N PHE A 259 2.43 13.62 12.92
CA PHE A 259 1.32 13.45 11.98
C PHE A 259 0.82 14.73 11.33
N GLY A 260 0.57 14.66 10.02
CA GLY A 260 -0.01 15.78 9.28
C GLY A 260 0.82 17.04 9.43
N THR A 261 2.12 16.88 9.75
CA THR A 261 3.04 17.99 9.79
C THR A 261 3.78 18.05 8.47
N PRO A 262 4.18 19.25 8.06
CA PRO A 262 5.01 19.41 6.88
C PRO A 262 6.31 18.57 6.91
N ALA A 263 6.82 18.23 8.09
CA ALA A 263 7.92 17.28 8.25
C ALA A 263 7.62 15.88 7.67
N SER A 264 6.40 15.35 7.83
CA SER A 264 6.05 14.05 7.30
C SER A 264 6.05 14.04 5.77
N LEU A 265 5.58 15.12 5.13
CA LEU A 265 5.62 15.22 3.67
C LEU A 265 7.07 15.34 3.15
N VAL A 266 7.89 16.16 3.80
CA VAL A 266 9.32 16.30 3.45
C VAL A 266 10.01 14.95 3.51
N ARG A 267 9.80 14.23 4.62
CA ARG A 267 10.31 12.88 4.83
C ARG A 267 9.82 11.92 3.75
N GLU A 268 8.53 11.90 3.44
CA GLU A 268 7.99 11.03 2.37
C GLU A 268 8.61 11.34 1.00
N CYS A 269 8.85 12.62 0.68
CA CYS A 269 9.56 12.98 -0.54
C CYS A 269 11.02 12.47 -0.56
N ILE A 270 11.71 12.52 0.58
CA ILE A 270 13.08 11.97 0.72
C ILE A 270 13.06 10.45 0.61
N THR A 271 12.20 9.77 1.37
CA THR A 271 12.19 8.30 1.48
C THR A 271 11.82 7.62 0.18
N ARG A 272 11.00 8.28 -0.65
CA ARG A 272 10.58 7.80 -1.97
C ARG A 272 11.56 8.13 -3.08
N SER A 273 12.54 9.02 -2.82
CA SER A 273 13.58 9.28 -3.81
C SER A 273 14.41 8.01 -4.07
N GLY A 274 14.68 7.73 -5.34
CA GLY A 274 15.32 6.48 -5.78
C GLY A 274 16.78 6.25 -5.31
N TRP A 275 17.32 7.13 -4.47
CA TRP A 275 18.64 7.00 -3.84
C TRP A 275 18.58 6.83 -2.31
N HIS A 276 17.44 7.08 -1.67
CA HIS A 276 17.29 6.85 -0.23
C HIS A 276 16.89 5.39 0.05
N ARG A 277 16.03 4.82 -0.80
CA ARG A 277 15.62 3.42 -0.76
C ARG A 277 16.05 2.64 -2.00
N PRO A 278 16.12 1.30 -1.92
CA PRO A 278 16.42 0.47 -3.08
C PRO A 278 15.26 0.52 -4.07
N THR A 279 15.31 1.48 -5.00
CA THR A 279 14.30 1.64 -6.05
C THR A 279 14.78 1.03 -7.36
N ALA A 280 13.87 0.29 -8.00
CA ALA A 280 14.02 -0.29 -9.31
C ALA A 280 13.16 0.45 -10.33
N PHE A 281 13.68 0.60 -11.55
CA PHE A 281 13.06 1.35 -12.64
C PHE A 281 12.98 0.50 -13.90
N GLY A 282 11.95 0.76 -14.71
CA GLY A 282 11.78 0.13 -16.02
C GLY A 282 11.80 -1.39 -15.93
N GLY A 283 11.09 -1.92 -14.93
CA GLY A 283 10.99 -3.34 -14.68
C GLY A 283 10.25 -4.05 -15.80
N GLY A 284 10.65 -5.27 -16.12
CA GLY A 284 10.00 -6.16 -17.06
C GLY A 284 9.91 -7.56 -16.48
N LEU A 285 8.71 -8.03 -16.16
CA LEU A 285 8.41 -9.36 -15.64
C LEU A 285 7.83 -10.24 -16.74
N ARG A 286 8.43 -11.41 -16.93
CA ARG A 286 7.81 -12.52 -17.65
C ARG A 286 7.51 -13.65 -16.67
N ILE A 287 6.30 -14.20 -16.80
CA ILE A 287 5.87 -15.36 -16.04
C ILE A 287 5.78 -16.54 -17.01
N ARG A 288 6.54 -17.59 -16.70
CA ARG A 288 6.48 -18.88 -17.38
C ARG A 288 5.89 -19.89 -16.41
N ASN A 289 4.83 -20.56 -16.83
CA ASN A 289 4.12 -21.53 -16.03
C ASN A 289 3.98 -22.84 -16.79
N SER A 290 3.96 -23.96 -16.07
CA SER A 290 3.62 -25.25 -16.65
C SER A 290 2.27 -25.21 -17.36
N LYS A 291 2.10 -26.05 -18.40
CA LYS A 291 0.86 -26.15 -19.18
C LYS A 291 -0.39 -26.42 -18.32
N THR A 292 -0.19 -26.98 -17.12
CA THR A 292 -1.22 -27.26 -16.11
C THR A 292 -1.93 -26.01 -15.60
N PHE A 293 -1.23 -24.88 -15.56
CA PHE A 293 -1.78 -23.63 -15.09
C PHE A 293 -2.03 -22.65 -16.23
N GLY A 294 -2.93 -21.70 -16.01
CA GLY A 294 -3.03 -20.43 -16.72
C GLY A 294 -3.01 -19.29 -15.71
N ILE A 295 -2.58 -18.11 -16.13
CA ILE A 295 -2.83 -16.89 -15.35
C ILE A 295 -4.27 -16.48 -15.64
N VAL A 296 -5.07 -16.22 -14.60
CA VAL A 296 -6.43 -15.71 -14.74
C VAL A 296 -6.33 -14.26 -15.22
N ARG A 297 -6.53 -14.03 -16.52
CA ARG A 297 -6.35 -12.70 -17.13
C ARG A 297 -7.55 -11.76 -17.00
N GLY A 298 -8.59 -12.17 -16.25
CA GLY A 298 -9.89 -11.52 -16.27
C GLY A 298 -10.62 -11.75 -17.61
N SER A 299 -11.95 -11.76 -17.60
CA SER A 299 -12.69 -11.82 -18.86
C SER A 299 -12.72 -10.43 -19.51
N ASN A 300 -12.07 -10.26 -20.66
CA ASN A 300 -12.17 -9.04 -21.49
C ASN A 300 -13.59 -8.78 -22.03
N LYS A 301 -14.61 -9.52 -21.57
CA LYS A 301 -15.96 -9.47 -22.12
C LYS A 301 -16.76 -8.36 -21.44
N GLY A 302 -16.58 -7.14 -21.95
CA GLY A 302 -17.69 -6.19 -22.11
C GLY A 302 -18.07 -5.32 -20.92
N TYR A 303 -17.18 -5.06 -19.96
CA TYR A 303 -17.47 -4.12 -18.88
C TYR A 303 -16.51 -2.94 -18.84
N THR A 304 -17.09 -1.76 -18.66
CA THR A 304 -16.50 -0.53 -18.08
C THR A 304 -16.15 -0.76 -16.59
N SER A 305 -15.63 -1.94 -16.26
CA SER A 305 -15.44 -2.43 -14.89
C SER A 305 -14.17 -1.80 -14.34
N MET A 306 -14.27 -1.20 -13.15
CA MET A 306 -13.17 -0.51 -12.49
C MET A 306 -11.96 -1.43 -12.24
N SER A 307 -12.15 -2.75 -12.31
CA SER A 307 -11.07 -3.75 -12.32
C SER A 307 -9.98 -3.46 -13.32
N GLN A 308 -10.30 -2.86 -14.48
CA GLN A 308 -9.31 -2.50 -15.48
C GLN A 308 -8.37 -1.38 -15.03
N PHE A 309 -8.63 -0.67 -13.94
CA PHE A 309 -7.73 0.34 -13.37
C PHE A 309 -6.80 -0.24 -12.32
N TYR A 310 -7.19 -1.39 -11.77
CA TYR A 310 -6.50 -2.01 -10.65
C TYR A 310 -5.72 -3.27 -11.05
N GLN A 311 -6.21 -3.99 -12.06
CA GLN A 311 -5.59 -5.21 -12.57
C GLN A 311 -5.06 -5.01 -13.99
N SER A 312 -3.87 -5.52 -14.29
CA SER A 312 -3.31 -5.55 -15.65
C SER A 312 -3.09 -6.98 -16.11
N GLY A 313 -3.94 -7.46 -17.03
CA GLY A 313 -3.78 -8.79 -17.63
C GLY A 313 -3.69 -9.92 -16.60
N GLY A 314 -4.44 -9.83 -15.49
CA GLY A 314 -4.46 -10.81 -14.41
C GLY A 314 -3.50 -10.56 -13.26
N MET A 315 -2.66 -9.52 -13.35
CA MET A 315 -1.82 -9.07 -12.25
C MET A 315 -2.53 -8.00 -11.42
N VAL A 316 -2.34 -8.05 -10.11
CA VAL A 316 -2.73 -7.04 -9.14
C VAL A 316 -1.48 -6.30 -8.68
N GLY A 317 -1.58 -4.99 -8.48
CA GLY A 317 -0.49 -4.14 -8.03
C GLY A 317 0.00 -3.21 -9.13
N GLY A 318 1.12 -2.52 -8.85
CA GLY A 318 1.60 -1.39 -9.63
C GLY A 318 2.27 -1.77 -10.97
N CYS A 319 1.53 -2.39 -11.88
CA CYS A 319 2.06 -2.88 -13.15
C CYS A 319 1.12 -2.64 -14.33
N SER A 320 1.71 -2.67 -15.52
CA SER A 320 1.02 -2.58 -16.80
C SER A 320 1.43 -3.74 -17.69
N ARG A 321 0.54 -4.16 -18.58
CA ARG A 321 0.90 -5.12 -19.62
C ARG A 321 1.53 -4.36 -20.78
N SER A 322 2.66 -4.86 -21.29
CA SER A 322 3.29 -4.17 -22.41
C SER A 322 2.40 -4.17 -23.64
N GLN A 323 2.33 -3.02 -24.32
CA GLN A 323 1.64 -2.88 -25.59
C GLN A 323 2.38 -3.61 -26.71
N SER A 324 3.71 -3.72 -26.58
CA SER A 324 4.58 -4.34 -27.58
C SER A 324 4.74 -5.86 -27.40
N ASP A 325 4.68 -6.34 -26.16
CA ASP A 325 4.77 -7.76 -25.82
C ASP A 325 3.69 -8.16 -24.80
N PRO A 326 2.62 -8.87 -25.23
CA PRO A 326 1.54 -9.26 -24.35
C PRO A 326 1.93 -10.31 -23.29
N GLU A 327 3.13 -10.89 -23.33
CA GLU A 327 3.65 -11.78 -22.27
C GLU A 327 4.56 -11.05 -21.26
N LEU A 328 4.77 -9.75 -21.45
CA LEU A 328 5.60 -8.91 -20.60
C LEU A 328 4.71 -7.98 -19.77
N TRP A 329 4.93 -7.98 -18.47
CA TRP A 329 4.43 -6.94 -17.58
C TRP A 329 5.55 -5.96 -17.30
N THR A 330 5.25 -4.68 -17.40
CA THR A 330 6.21 -3.59 -17.22
C THR A 330 5.92 -2.85 -15.92
N PHE A 331 6.95 -2.19 -15.39
CA PHE A 331 6.89 -1.39 -14.18
C PHE A 331 7.66 -0.08 -14.40
N GLY A 332 7.03 1.06 -14.09
CA GLY A 332 7.69 2.36 -14.13
C GLY A 332 8.75 2.47 -13.04
N CYS A 333 8.30 2.43 -11.79
CA CYS A 333 9.15 2.27 -10.61
C CYS A 333 8.62 1.18 -9.66
N LEU A 334 9.49 0.67 -8.79
CA LEU A 334 9.23 -0.36 -7.79
C LEU A 334 10.20 -0.19 -6.62
N ASP A 335 9.76 -0.47 -5.40
CA ASP A 335 10.63 -0.57 -4.22
C ASP A 335 10.64 -2.01 -3.67
N ASP A 336 11.46 -2.24 -2.64
CA ASP A 336 11.54 -3.50 -1.90
C ASP A 336 10.25 -3.90 -1.18
N ASN A 337 9.36 -2.93 -0.95
CA ASN A 337 8.06 -3.12 -0.36
C ASN A 337 6.96 -3.43 -1.38
N THR A 338 7.24 -3.37 -2.69
CA THR A 338 6.21 -3.55 -3.70
C THR A 338 5.87 -5.02 -3.89
N THR A 339 4.60 -5.34 -3.64
CA THR A 339 4.04 -6.68 -3.88
C THR A 339 3.21 -6.71 -5.15
N ILE A 340 3.36 -7.82 -5.89
CA ILE A 340 2.54 -8.13 -7.06
C ILE A 340 1.76 -9.41 -6.80
N GLY A 341 0.47 -9.38 -7.05
CA GLY A 341 -0.40 -10.56 -6.96
C GLY A 341 -0.80 -11.05 -8.34
N PHE A 342 -1.02 -12.34 -8.51
CA PHE A 342 -1.73 -12.87 -9.68
C PHE A 342 -2.41 -14.18 -9.33
N ASN A 343 -3.54 -14.42 -9.98
CA ASN A 343 -4.31 -15.64 -9.78
C ASN A 343 -3.96 -16.68 -10.83
N LEU A 344 -3.83 -17.93 -10.40
CA LEU A 344 -3.61 -19.06 -11.26
C LEU A 344 -4.90 -19.86 -11.40
N GLU A 345 -5.14 -20.33 -12.61
CA GLU A 345 -6.25 -21.23 -12.95
C GLU A 345 -5.68 -22.59 -13.32
N LEU A 346 -6.20 -23.66 -12.72
CA LEU A 346 -5.94 -25.02 -13.19
C LEU A 346 -6.65 -25.23 -14.52
N ARG A 347 -5.90 -25.60 -15.57
CA ARG A 347 -6.50 -25.89 -16.87
C ARG A 347 -7.18 -27.26 -16.86
N PRO A 348 -8.45 -27.36 -17.29
CA PRO A 348 -9.13 -28.65 -17.43
C PRO A 348 -8.36 -29.58 -18.38
N GLY A 349 -8.16 -30.84 -17.97
CA GLY A 349 -7.62 -31.89 -18.83
C GLY A 349 -6.10 -31.97 -19.01
N VAL A 350 -5.30 -31.11 -18.37
CA VAL A 350 -3.82 -31.19 -18.42
C VAL A 350 -3.23 -31.94 -17.21
N GLY A 351 -4.00 -32.11 -16.14
CA GLY A 351 -3.64 -32.95 -14.99
C GLY A 351 -4.03 -34.41 -15.19
N GLY A 352 -3.31 -35.16 -16.01
CA GLY A 352 -3.51 -36.62 -16.18
C GLY A 352 -3.17 -37.48 -14.94
N GLY A 353 -3.07 -36.86 -13.76
CA GLY A 353 -2.73 -37.52 -12.48
C GLY A 353 -3.57 -37.09 -11.27
N LEU A 354 -4.39 -36.03 -11.38
CA LEU A 354 -5.44 -35.76 -10.41
C LEU A 354 -6.67 -36.54 -10.88
N ASN A 355 -6.75 -37.80 -10.48
CA ASN A 355 -7.97 -38.60 -10.60
C ASN A 355 -9.04 -37.99 -9.69
N VAL A 356 -9.60 -36.85 -10.08
CA VAL A 356 -10.91 -36.44 -9.61
C VAL A 356 -11.87 -37.42 -10.28
N GLU A 357 -12.52 -38.27 -9.49
CA GLU A 357 -13.50 -39.23 -9.99
C GLU A 357 -14.50 -38.51 -10.90
N GLY A 358 -14.49 -38.85 -12.20
CA GLY A 358 -15.37 -38.24 -13.21
C GLY A 358 -14.70 -37.82 -14.52
N TYR A 359 -13.38 -37.65 -14.58
CA TYR A 359 -12.67 -37.27 -15.82
C TYR A 359 -11.76 -38.40 -16.33
N GLY A 360 -12.33 -39.34 -17.08
CA GLY A 360 -11.62 -40.50 -17.62
C GLY A 360 -10.72 -40.18 -18.83
N GLY A 361 -9.43 -40.54 -18.73
CA GLY A 361 -8.48 -40.44 -19.84
C GLY A 361 -7.25 -41.33 -19.67
N ASN A 362 -7.30 -42.53 -20.27
CA ASN A 362 -6.18 -43.47 -20.34
C ASN A 362 -5.11 -42.96 -21.33
N GLY A 363 -4.05 -42.33 -20.83
CA GLY A 363 -2.89 -41.97 -21.65
C GLY A 363 -1.89 -41.09 -20.92
N MET A 364 -1.11 -41.66 -19.99
CA MET A 364 0.00 -40.92 -19.35
C MET A 364 1.16 -40.75 -20.33
N SER A 365 1.41 -39.51 -20.77
CA SER A 365 2.71 -39.10 -21.30
C SER A 365 3.70 -38.90 -20.15
N GLU A 366 5.00 -39.12 -20.37
CA GLU A 366 6.06 -38.88 -19.36
C GLU A 366 6.06 -37.43 -18.82
N GLU A 367 5.51 -36.45 -19.55
CA GLU A 367 5.30 -35.07 -19.08
C GLU A 367 4.37 -34.98 -17.85
N ALA A 368 3.49 -35.98 -17.61
CA ALA A 368 2.60 -36.00 -16.45
C ALA A 368 3.32 -36.31 -15.12
N SER A 369 4.61 -36.66 -15.15
CA SER A 369 5.40 -36.98 -13.96
C SER A 369 6.08 -35.78 -13.30
N MET A 370 6.13 -34.62 -13.97
CA MET A 370 6.77 -33.41 -13.42
C MET A 370 5.77 -32.59 -12.61
N SER A 371 6.14 -32.23 -11.37
CA SER A 371 5.38 -31.26 -10.60
C SER A 371 5.24 -29.96 -11.41
N PRO A 372 4.06 -29.34 -11.44
CA PRO A 372 3.91 -28.03 -12.06
C PRO A 372 4.93 -27.04 -11.50
N ALA A 373 5.43 -26.14 -12.33
CA ALA A 373 6.41 -25.15 -11.94
C ALA A 373 6.01 -23.77 -12.45
N ILE A 374 6.43 -22.75 -11.70
CA ILE A 374 6.32 -21.36 -12.07
C ILE A 374 7.71 -20.75 -12.02
N GLN A 375 8.07 -20.07 -13.10
CA GLN A 375 9.28 -19.29 -13.20
C GLN A 375 8.92 -17.83 -13.47
N LEU A 376 9.50 -16.96 -12.66
CA LEU A 376 9.42 -15.52 -12.80
C LEU A 376 10.79 -15.03 -13.26
N ALA A 377 10.83 -14.28 -14.35
CA ALA A 377 12.04 -13.62 -14.84
C ALA A 377 11.78 -12.11 -14.87
N PHE A 378 12.41 -11.40 -13.94
CA PHE A 378 12.22 -9.97 -13.74
C PHE A 378 13.52 -9.23 -14.04
N ALA A 379 13.53 -8.40 -15.08
CA ALA A 379 14.67 -7.56 -15.44
C ALA A 379 14.37 -6.11 -15.12
N TYR A 380 15.29 -5.39 -14.48
CA TYR A 380 15.07 -4.02 -14.03
C TYR A 380 16.38 -3.23 -13.97
N THR A 381 16.26 -1.93 -13.81
CA THR A 381 17.38 -1.02 -13.58
C THR A 381 17.38 -0.58 -12.13
N ALA A 382 18.48 -0.74 -11.42
CA ALA A 382 18.63 -0.29 -10.03
C ALA A 382 19.70 0.79 -9.90
N VAL A 383 19.52 1.67 -8.93
CA VAL A 383 20.53 2.62 -8.48
C VAL A 383 21.17 2.06 -7.22
N LEU A 384 22.48 1.92 -7.22
CA LEU A 384 23.23 1.33 -6.12
C LEU A 384 24.45 2.20 -5.77
N PRO A 385 24.88 2.26 -4.51
CA PRO A 385 26.17 2.84 -4.15
C PRO A 385 27.32 2.10 -4.86
N ALA A 386 28.27 2.83 -5.45
CA ALA A 386 29.34 2.30 -6.28
C ALA A 386 30.25 1.31 -5.53
N ASN A 387 30.45 1.54 -4.24
CA ASN A 387 31.36 0.76 -3.38
C ASN A 387 30.68 -0.41 -2.66
N GLY A 388 29.39 -0.67 -2.92
CA GLY A 388 28.61 -1.63 -2.12
C GLY A 388 28.38 -1.16 -0.68
N GLU A 389 28.51 0.14 -0.44
CA GLU A 389 28.13 0.77 0.82
C GLU A 389 26.62 0.60 1.07
N LYS A 390 26.25 0.65 2.34
CA LYS A 390 24.87 0.58 2.78
C LYS A 390 24.12 1.84 2.34
N LEU A 391 22.85 1.67 1.98
CA LEU A 391 21.97 2.80 1.68
C LEU A 391 21.68 3.61 2.96
N PRO A 392 21.32 4.90 2.86
CA PRO A 392 21.10 5.77 4.03
C PRO A 392 20.13 5.17 5.05
N HIS A 393 19.02 4.59 4.60
CA HIS A 393 18.04 3.96 5.50
C HIS A 393 18.60 2.76 6.29
N GLU A 394 19.64 2.10 5.80
CA GLU A 394 20.31 1.01 6.53
C GLU A 394 21.35 1.54 7.54
N GLU A 395 21.85 2.77 7.35
CA GLU A 395 22.77 3.45 8.28
C GLU A 395 22.03 4.06 9.47
N GLU A 396 20.79 4.53 9.27
CA GLU A 396 19.90 5.00 10.35
C GLU A 396 19.64 3.92 11.41
N LEU A 397 19.74 2.65 11.02
CA LEU A 397 19.60 1.49 11.91
C LEU A 397 20.93 1.05 12.55
N SER A 398 22.04 1.73 12.26
CA SER A 398 23.35 1.37 12.79
C SER A 398 23.69 2.15 14.06
N ASP A 399 24.42 1.52 14.99
CA ASP A 399 24.76 2.08 16.30
C ASP A 399 25.64 3.36 16.25
N ASN A 400 26.11 3.79 15.07
CA ASN A 400 27.01 4.93 14.90
C ASN A 400 26.54 5.92 13.81
N PRO A 401 25.49 6.73 14.06
CA PRO A 401 24.89 7.68 13.10
C PRO A 401 25.75 8.92 12.79
N GLY A 402 27.09 8.85 12.84
CA GLY A 402 27.98 10.02 12.72
C GLY A 402 29.29 9.79 11.98
N ALA A 403 29.42 8.70 11.22
CA ALA A 403 30.58 8.53 10.34
C ALA A 403 30.53 9.59 9.24
N ASN A 404 31.62 10.35 9.05
CA ASN A 404 31.73 11.45 8.10
C ASN A 404 31.05 11.12 6.76
N GLU A 405 30.11 11.99 6.33
CA GLU A 405 29.47 11.97 5.02
C GLU A 405 30.53 12.16 3.91
N THR A 406 31.25 11.09 3.59
CA THR A 406 31.99 11.05 2.32
C THR A 406 30.97 10.98 1.21
N GLU A 407 31.14 11.84 0.22
CA GLU A 407 30.31 11.91 -0.98
C GLU A 407 30.13 10.51 -1.60
N LYS A 408 28.92 9.95 -1.47
CA LYS A 408 28.60 8.61 -1.98
C LYS A 408 28.49 8.65 -3.50
N GLU A 409 29.33 7.87 -4.19
CA GLU A 409 29.20 7.67 -5.64
C GLU A 409 28.11 6.62 -5.91
N TYR A 410 27.25 6.87 -6.89
CA TYR A 410 26.17 5.95 -7.27
C TYR A 410 26.37 5.43 -8.71
N ILE A 411 26.00 4.18 -8.93
CA ILE A 411 26.02 3.52 -10.22
C ILE A 411 24.62 3.01 -10.60
N VAL A 412 24.36 2.99 -11.91
CA VAL A 412 23.16 2.40 -12.47
C VAL A 412 23.49 1.00 -12.98
N VAL A 413 22.73 0.01 -12.53
CA VAL A 413 22.97 -1.40 -12.87
C VAL A 413 21.69 -2.02 -13.41
N ARG A 414 21.78 -2.64 -14.59
CA ARG A 414 20.72 -3.50 -15.09
C ARG A 414 20.86 -4.90 -14.47
N GLN A 415 19.85 -5.32 -13.73
CA GLN A 415 19.79 -6.58 -13.02
C GLN A 415 18.68 -7.48 -13.58
N CYS A 416 18.79 -8.78 -13.33
CA CYS A 416 17.73 -9.74 -13.59
C CYS A 416 17.61 -10.68 -12.39
N ARG A 417 16.41 -10.78 -11.84
CA ARG A 417 16.03 -11.75 -10.82
C ARG A 417 15.26 -12.88 -11.50
N VAL A 418 15.69 -14.11 -11.25
CA VAL A 418 14.97 -15.29 -11.69
C VAL A 418 14.55 -16.06 -10.45
N PHE A 419 13.25 -16.28 -10.31
CA PHE A 419 12.67 -17.12 -9.27
C PHE A 419 12.02 -18.33 -9.95
N THR A 420 12.21 -19.52 -9.41
CA THR A 420 11.54 -20.73 -9.90
C THR A 420 11.11 -21.55 -8.71
N THR A 421 9.81 -21.87 -8.67
CA THR A 421 9.24 -22.75 -7.65
C THR A 421 8.43 -23.84 -8.31
N ASN A 422 8.49 -25.04 -7.73
CA ASN A 422 7.53 -26.08 -8.04
C ASN A 422 6.29 -25.85 -7.17
N LEU A 423 5.13 -26.21 -7.70
CA LEU A 423 3.86 -26.20 -6.99
C LEU A 423 3.49 -27.65 -6.73
N ASP A 424 3.29 -27.95 -5.45
CA ASP A 424 2.75 -29.24 -5.05
C ASP A 424 1.26 -29.28 -5.39
N THR A 425 0.81 -30.44 -5.86
CA THR A 425 -0.60 -30.69 -6.17
C THR A 425 -1.06 -31.87 -5.37
N THR A 426 -2.23 -31.76 -4.75
CA THR A 426 -2.85 -32.83 -3.98
C THR A 426 -4.27 -33.07 -4.46
N PRO A 427 -4.74 -34.33 -4.52
CA PRO A 427 -6.15 -34.64 -4.73
C PRO A 427 -6.99 -34.47 -3.47
N ARG A 428 -6.36 -34.28 -2.30
CA ARG A 428 -7.02 -34.15 -1.00
C ARG A 428 -7.13 -32.69 -0.62
N VAL A 429 -8.35 -32.23 -0.41
CA VAL A 429 -8.64 -30.82 -0.12
C VAL A 429 -8.14 -30.43 1.28
N GLU A 430 -8.09 -31.36 2.21
CA GLU A 430 -7.56 -31.15 3.56
C GLU A 430 -6.08 -30.75 3.53
N GLU A 431 -5.30 -31.39 2.64
CA GLU A 431 -3.90 -31.03 2.42
C GLU A 431 -3.75 -29.64 1.78
N VAL A 432 -4.79 -29.14 1.08
CA VAL A 432 -4.83 -27.74 0.59
C VAL A 432 -5.06 -26.78 1.75
N TYR A 433 -5.95 -27.13 2.69
CA TYR A 433 -6.21 -26.30 3.87
C TYR A 433 -5.02 -26.26 4.84
N ASP A 434 -4.34 -27.39 5.03
CA ASP A 434 -3.09 -27.48 5.82
C ASP A 434 -1.96 -26.64 5.21
N ALA A 435 -1.99 -26.41 3.89
CA ALA A 435 -1.00 -25.61 3.17
C ALA A 435 -1.41 -24.13 3.04
N LEU A 436 -2.48 -23.69 3.69
CA LEU A 436 -2.96 -22.33 3.59
C LEU A 436 -2.01 -21.34 4.27
N ASP A 437 -1.54 -20.36 3.50
CA ASP A 437 -0.82 -19.20 4.03
C ASP A 437 -1.80 -18.05 4.28
N CYS A 438 -2.16 -17.83 5.54
CA CYS A 438 -3.11 -16.79 5.94
C CYS A 438 -2.59 -15.37 5.66
N GLU A 439 -1.28 -15.13 5.67
CA GLU A 439 -0.71 -13.81 5.38
C GLU A 439 -0.85 -13.50 3.88
N ALA A 440 -0.50 -14.47 3.03
CA ALA A 440 -0.65 -14.32 1.58
C ALA A 440 -2.13 -14.24 1.17
N LEU A 441 -2.99 -14.99 1.86
CA LEU A 441 -4.44 -14.92 1.70
C LEU A 441 -4.95 -13.53 2.07
N ALA A 442 -4.46 -12.91 3.15
CA ALA A 442 -4.86 -11.56 3.56
C ALA A 442 -4.67 -10.54 2.44
N VAL A 443 -3.49 -10.52 1.82
CA VAL A 443 -3.19 -9.63 0.67
C VAL A 443 -4.13 -9.93 -0.50
N THR A 444 -4.36 -11.20 -0.79
CA THR A 444 -5.21 -11.63 -1.92
C THR A 444 -6.67 -11.22 -1.72
N LEU A 445 -7.21 -11.44 -0.52
CA LEU A 445 -8.58 -11.07 -0.16
C LEU A 445 -8.75 -9.56 -0.08
N PHE A 446 -7.80 -8.84 0.51
CA PHE A 446 -7.81 -7.37 0.52
C PHE A 446 -8.00 -6.82 -0.89
N ASN A 447 -7.15 -7.23 -1.82
CA ASN A 447 -7.19 -6.79 -3.20
C ASN A 447 -8.51 -7.15 -3.90
N LYS A 448 -9.12 -8.29 -3.56
CA LYS A 448 -10.40 -8.74 -4.11
C LYS A 448 -11.59 -7.95 -3.54
N PHE A 449 -11.65 -7.76 -2.23
CA PHE A 449 -12.71 -7.00 -1.56
C PHE A 449 -12.64 -5.53 -1.93
N TYR A 450 -11.44 -4.98 -1.95
CA TYR A 450 -11.18 -3.64 -2.46
C TYR A 450 -11.70 -3.44 -3.89
N LEU A 451 -11.38 -4.37 -4.79
CA LEU A 451 -11.87 -4.27 -6.15
C LEU A 451 -13.40 -4.20 -6.20
N ALA A 452 -14.09 -5.02 -5.42
CA ALA A 452 -15.53 -4.95 -5.29
C ALA A 452 -16.00 -3.62 -4.69
N THR A 453 -15.29 -3.09 -3.70
CA THR A 453 -15.57 -1.80 -3.08
C THR A 453 -15.50 -0.64 -4.08
N VAL A 454 -14.50 -0.62 -4.95
CA VAL A 454 -14.41 0.42 -6.00
C VAL A 454 -15.49 0.26 -7.05
N GLU A 455 -15.77 -0.98 -7.46
CA GLU A 455 -16.73 -1.23 -8.53
C GLU A 455 -18.17 -1.00 -8.10
N LYS A 456 -18.48 -1.38 -6.87
CA LYS A 456 -19.86 -1.54 -6.41
C LYS A 456 -20.18 -0.73 -5.16
N GLY A 457 -19.20 -0.28 -4.39
CA GLY A 457 -19.41 0.40 -3.11
C GLY A 457 -18.94 -0.44 -1.93
N VAL A 458 -18.72 0.22 -0.77
CA VAL A 458 -18.18 -0.43 0.44
C VAL A 458 -19.11 -1.53 0.94
N VAL A 459 -20.43 -1.31 0.87
CA VAL A 459 -21.46 -2.27 1.29
C VAL A 459 -21.34 -3.58 0.51
N GLU A 460 -21.25 -3.51 -0.82
CA GLU A 460 -21.07 -4.69 -1.67
C GLU A 460 -19.72 -5.36 -1.49
N GLY A 461 -18.66 -4.59 -1.19
CA GLY A 461 -17.35 -5.13 -0.82
C GLY A 461 -17.43 -5.99 0.45
N LYS A 462 -18.13 -5.49 1.48
CA LYS A 462 -18.39 -6.24 2.72
C LYS A 462 -19.28 -7.45 2.50
N ALA A 463 -20.36 -7.32 1.71
CA ALA A 463 -21.22 -8.44 1.36
C ALA A 463 -20.41 -9.55 0.65
N LEU A 464 -19.54 -9.18 -0.30
CA LEU A 464 -18.64 -10.14 -0.96
C LEU A 464 -17.68 -10.82 0.02
N ALA A 465 -17.17 -10.09 1.02
CA ALA A 465 -16.29 -10.63 2.04
C ALA A 465 -16.99 -11.67 2.92
N LEU A 466 -18.21 -11.36 3.36
CA LEU A 466 -19.09 -12.27 4.10
C LEU A 466 -19.44 -13.51 3.26
N ASP A 467 -19.94 -13.31 2.04
CA ASP A 467 -20.29 -14.41 1.12
C ASP A 467 -19.09 -15.33 0.86
N TRP A 468 -17.89 -14.75 0.72
CA TRP A 468 -16.67 -15.51 0.55
C TRP A 468 -16.34 -16.34 1.79
N LEU A 469 -16.43 -15.76 3.00
CA LEU A 469 -16.19 -16.47 4.24
C LEU A 469 -17.19 -17.61 4.43
N ILE A 470 -18.49 -17.34 4.30
CA ILE A 470 -19.55 -18.35 4.43
C ILE A 470 -19.37 -19.47 3.41
N GLY A 471 -19.11 -19.12 2.15
CA GLY A 471 -18.84 -20.11 1.11
C GLY A 471 -17.61 -20.97 1.39
N MET A 472 -16.53 -20.37 1.93
CA MET A 472 -15.32 -21.08 2.32
C MET A 472 -15.59 -22.02 3.51
N MET A 473 -16.19 -21.52 4.59
CA MET A 473 -16.49 -22.31 5.79
C MET A 473 -17.47 -23.45 5.51
N GLY A 474 -18.51 -23.19 4.72
CA GLY A 474 -19.44 -24.23 4.27
C GLY A 474 -18.78 -25.29 3.39
N SER A 475 -17.81 -24.91 2.56
CA SER A 475 -17.04 -25.85 1.73
C SER A 475 -16.09 -26.70 2.58
N ILE A 476 -15.43 -26.08 3.57
CA ILE A 476 -14.58 -26.75 4.56
C ILE A 476 -15.39 -27.80 5.32
N TYR A 477 -16.56 -27.42 5.85
CA TYR A 477 -17.44 -28.32 6.59
C TYR A 477 -17.89 -29.52 5.75
N LYS A 478 -18.39 -29.28 4.53
CA LYS A 478 -18.82 -30.35 3.60
C LYS A 478 -17.68 -31.30 3.23
N SER A 479 -16.48 -30.77 3.03
CA SER A 479 -15.28 -31.58 2.77
C SER A 479 -14.97 -32.49 3.95
N ALA A 480 -15.00 -31.96 5.16
CA ALA A 480 -14.75 -32.75 6.36
C ALA A 480 -15.81 -33.86 6.55
N GLU A 481 -17.08 -33.59 6.23
CA GLU A 481 -18.16 -34.61 6.29
C GLU A 481 -17.92 -35.72 5.27
N GLN A 482 -17.53 -35.36 4.04
CA GLN A 482 -17.21 -36.33 3.00
C GLN A 482 -16.01 -37.21 3.38
N GLU A 483 -14.97 -36.62 3.98
CA GLU A 483 -13.81 -37.37 4.44
C GLU A 483 -14.19 -38.33 5.58
N GLU A 484 -15.07 -37.91 6.49
CA GLU A 484 -15.59 -38.78 7.55
C GLU A 484 -16.38 -39.96 6.99
N VAL A 485 -17.30 -39.73 6.05
CA VAL A 485 -18.05 -40.81 5.38
C VAL A 485 -17.11 -41.78 4.68
N ALA A 486 -16.13 -41.28 3.92
CA ALA A 486 -15.14 -42.11 3.24
C ALA A 486 -14.34 -42.99 4.23
N MET A 487 -13.99 -42.47 5.41
CA MET A 487 -13.31 -43.26 6.45
C MET A 487 -14.18 -44.39 7.02
N PHE A 488 -15.50 -44.19 7.12
CA PHE A 488 -16.42 -45.24 7.56
C PHE A 488 -16.66 -46.30 6.48
N GLU A 489 -16.78 -45.88 5.22
CA GLU A 489 -17.01 -46.77 4.07
C GLU A 489 -15.78 -47.64 3.75
N ASP A 490 -14.56 -47.11 3.94
CA ASP A 490 -13.31 -47.86 3.72
C ASP A 490 -13.08 -49.02 4.70
N GLY A 491 -13.96 -49.20 5.69
CA GLY A 491 -14.13 -50.46 6.40
C GLY A 491 -12.95 -50.88 7.28
N ASP A 492 -13.10 -50.62 8.59
CA ASP A 492 -12.31 -51.14 9.71
C ASP A 492 -11.16 -50.25 10.23
N PRO A 493 -11.44 -49.29 11.14
CA PRO A 493 -10.41 -48.53 11.86
C PRO A 493 -9.44 -49.40 12.68
N SER A 494 -9.68 -50.71 12.83
CA SER A 494 -8.77 -51.65 13.49
C SER A 494 -7.68 -52.24 12.58
N ASN A 495 -7.83 -52.16 11.24
CA ASN A 495 -6.80 -52.57 10.28
C ASN A 495 -5.91 -51.39 9.90
N GLY A 496 -5.09 -50.92 10.85
CA GLY A 496 -4.04 -49.90 10.63
C GLY A 496 -2.90 -50.33 9.69
N TYR A 497 -3.17 -51.23 8.74
CA TYR A 497 -2.22 -51.92 7.89
C TYR A 497 -2.69 -51.89 6.44
N THR A 498 -1.92 -51.23 5.59
CA THR A 498 -2.10 -51.36 4.13
C THR A 498 -1.07 -52.33 3.58
N HIS A 499 -1.49 -53.24 2.71
CA HIS A 499 -0.59 -54.16 2.00
C HIS A 499 -0.02 -53.47 0.75
N LYS A 500 1.14 -52.81 0.88
CA LYS A 500 1.89 -52.29 -0.27
C LYS A 500 2.98 -53.29 -0.65
N HIS A 501 2.90 -53.87 -1.84
CA HIS A 501 3.85 -54.89 -2.35
C HIS A 501 4.04 -56.11 -1.42
N GLY A 502 2.97 -56.61 -0.81
CA GLY A 502 3.04 -57.76 0.10
C GLY A 502 3.70 -57.49 1.45
N LYS A 503 4.14 -56.25 1.72
CA LYS A 503 4.58 -55.82 3.05
C LYS A 503 3.45 -55.07 3.74
N ILE A 504 3.21 -55.48 4.99
CA ILE A 504 2.33 -54.80 5.94
C ILE A 504 3.03 -53.51 6.36
N VAL A 505 2.56 -52.36 5.87
CA VAL A 505 3.04 -51.05 6.31
C VAL A 505 2.02 -50.51 7.30
N LYS A 506 2.46 -50.21 8.53
CA LYS A 506 1.63 -49.56 9.54
C LYS A 506 1.32 -48.16 9.00
N LYS A 507 0.06 -47.90 8.65
CA LYS A 507 -0.38 -46.56 8.25
C LYS A 507 -0.10 -45.69 9.48
N LYS A 508 0.67 -44.59 9.33
CA LYS A 508 0.75 -43.61 10.41
C LYS A 508 -0.71 -43.29 10.78
N PRO A 509 -1.12 -43.40 12.06
CA PRO A 509 -2.43 -42.92 12.45
C PRO A 509 -2.52 -41.49 11.94
N VAL A 510 -3.53 -41.22 11.14
CA VAL A 510 -3.82 -39.85 10.69
C VAL A 510 -3.94 -39.04 11.97
N ASP A 511 -3.12 -38.01 12.12
CA ASP A 511 -3.10 -37.23 13.35
C ASP A 511 -4.44 -36.49 13.44
N PHE A 512 -5.33 -36.99 14.29
CA PHE A 512 -6.71 -36.51 14.40
C PHE A 512 -6.83 -35.17 15.12
N LYS A 513 -5.72 -34.56 15.53
CA LYS A 513 -5.69 -33.35 16.36
C LYS A 513 -6.13 -32.06 15.65
N ASN A 514 -6.25 -32.07 14.33
CA ASN A 514 -6.62 -30.90 13.52
C ASN A 514 -7.97 -31.08 12.78
N ARG A 515 -8.85 -31.97 13.26
CA ARG A 515 -10.12 -32.22 12.57
C ARG A 515 -11.13 -31.09 12.82
N LEU A 516 -11.80 -30.72 11.73
CA LEU A 516 -12.87 -29.73 11.69
C LEU A 516 -14.17 -30.19 12.35
N ILE A 517 -14.49 -31.49 12.28
CA ILE A 517 -15.76 -32.05 12.78
C ILE A 517 -15.55 -32.68 14.15
N ASP A 518 -16.43 -32.29 15.08
CA ASP A 518 -16.54 -32.83 16.42
C ASP A 518 -16.81 -34.35 16.39
N ARG A 519 -15.93 -35.13 17.02
CA ARG A 519 -16.17 -36.55 17.32
C ARG A 519 -16.65 -36.67 18.76
N GLU A 520 -17.51 -37.65 19.05
CA GLU A 520 -17.97 -37.97 20.41
C GLU A 520 -16.82 -37.85 21.44
N GLY A 521 -16.88 -36.78 22.25
CA GLY A 521 -15.89 -36.46 23.28
C GLY A 521 -14.99 -35.24 23.03
N SER A 522 -15.19 -34.44 21.96
CA SER A 522 -14.57 -33.12 21.89
C SER A 522 -15.35 -32.08 22.70
N ASP A 523 -14.64 -31.05 23.17
CA ASP A 523 -15.22 -29.95 23.95
C ASP A 523 -15.69 -28.79 23.04
N LEU A 524 -15.64 -28.94 21.70
CA LEU A 524 -16.01 -27.89 20.75
C LEU A 524 -17.53 -27.79 20.64
N SER A 525 -18.07 -26.57 20.75
CA SER A 525 -19.48 -26.33 20.45
C SER A 525 -19.75 -26.44 18.94
N LYS A 526 -21.04 -26.57 18.57
CA LYS A 526 -21.45 -26.55 17.16
C LYS A 526 -20.97 -25.26 16.45
N SER A 527 -21.01 -24.13 17.14
CA SER A 527 -20.50 -22.85 16.61
C SER A 527 -18.99 -22.89 16.38
N ASP A 528 -18.23 -23.49 17.31
CA ASP A 528 -16.78 -23.63 17.18
C ASP A 528 -16.39 -24.50 15.98
N VAL A 529 -17.15 -25.59 15.75
CA VAL A 529 -17.00 -26.46 14.57
C VAL A 529 -17.26 -25.67 13.28
N LEU A 530 -18.36 -24.93 13.20
CA LEU A 530 -18.71 -24.12 12.03
C LEU A 530 -17.71 -22.99 11.76
N LEU A 531 -17.03 -22.51 12.80
CA LEU A 531 -15.97 -21.50 12.72
C LEU A 531 -14.56 -22.11 12.63
N ALA A 532 -14.46 -23.42 12.39
CA ALA A 532 -13.20 -24.16 12.25
C ALA A 532 -12.21 -23.97 13.42
N GLN A 533 -12.69 -23.73 14.64
CA GLN A 533 -11.84 -23.46 15.81
C GLN A 533 -10.94 -24.65 16.19
N GLY A 534 -11.27 -25.86 15.74
CA GLY A 534 -10.42 -27.05 15.90
C GLY A 534 -9.22 -27.12 14.94
N HIS A 535 -9.08 -26.18 14.01
CA HIS A 535 -8.03 -26.20 12.99
C HIS A 535 -7.11 -24.98 13.10
N GLU A 536 -5.80 -25.23 13.18
CA GLU A 536 -4.77 -24.21 13.45
C GLU A 536 -4.85 -23.01 12.49
N PHE A 537 -4.86 -23.24 11.18
CA PHE A 537 -4.91 -22.15 10.19
C PHE A 537 -6.32 -21.62 9.90
N LEU A 538 -7.31 -22.50 9.77
CA LEU A 538 -8.67 -22.11 9.36
C LEU A 538 -9.43 -21.33 10.45
N SER A 539 -9.12 -21.57 11.73
CA SER A 539 -9.71 -20.82 12.86
C SER A 539 -9.43 -19.32 12.80
N ALA A 540 -8.37 -18.90 12.10
CA ALA A 540 -8.03 -17.49 11.92
C ALA A 540 -8.84 -16.80 10.82
N LEU A 541 -9.54 -17.54 9.94
CA LEU A 541 -10.25 -16.96 8.80
C LEU A 541 -11.35 -15.97 9.18
N PRO A 542 -12.23 -16.24 10.18
CA PRO A 542 -13.24 -15.27 10.58
C PRO A 542 -12.61 -13.95 11.04
N LEU A 543 -11.57 -14.01 11.89
CA LEU A 543 -10.87 -12.82 12.37
C LEU A 543 -10.16 -12.08 11.24
N LEU A 544 -9.54 -12.81 10.30
CA LEU A 544 -8.89 -12.22 9.13
C LEU A 544 -9.89 -11.44 8.27
N VAL A 545 -11.03 -12.05 7.92
CA VAL A 545 -12.06 -11.40 7.08
C VAL A 545 -12.68 -10.22 7.81
N TYR A 546 -12.97 -10.36 9.10
CA TYR A 546 -13.46 -9.27 9.93
C TYR A 546 -12.46 -8.10 9.97
N SER A 547 -11.18 -8.39 10.21
CA SER A 547 -10.12 -7.36 10.24
C SER A 547 -9.97 -6.65 8.89
N LEU A 548 -10.09 -7.38 7.78
CA LEU A 548 -10.12 -6.80 6.43
C LEU A 548 -11.32 -5.87 6.25
N MET A 549 -12.51 -6.26 6.70
CA MET A 549 -13.71 -5.42 6.62
C MET A 549 -13.64 -4.17 7.52
N SER A 550 -12.82 -4.21 8.56
CA SER A 550 -12.66 -3.13 9.53
C SER A 550 -11.46 -2.21 9.24
N CYS A 551 -10.61 -2.54 8.26
CA CYS A 551 -9.50 -1.67 7.87
C CYS A 551 -9.96 -0.41 7.12
N ASP A 552 -9.18 0.67 7.18
CA ASP A 552 -9.60 2.00 6.71
C ASP A 552 -10.16 2.06 5.26
N PRO A 553 -9.61 1.34 4.26
CA PRO A 553 -10.16 1.29 2.92
C PRO A 553 -11.57 0.70 2.83
N LEU A 554 -11.91 -0.26 3.69
CA LEU A 554 -13.11 -1.10 3.59
C LEU A 554 -14.12 -0.87 4.74
N ARG A 555 -13.72 -0.14 5.78
CA ARG A 555 -14.55 0.21 6.93
C ARG A 555 -15.69 1.14 6.52
N LEU A 556 -16.93 0.86 6.95
CA LEU A 556 -18.06 1.77 6.71
C LEU A 556 -17.88 3.08 7.48
N SER A 557 -18.40 4.17 6.94
CA SER A 557 -18.42 5.46 7.63
C SER A 557 -19.52 5.43 8.69
N GLU A 558 -19.16 5.12 9.94
CA GLU A 558 -20.12 4.96 11.04
C GLU A 558 -19.57 5.58 12.33
N ASN A 559 -20.48 5.95 13.23
CA ASN A 559 -20.18 6.52 14.55
C ASN A 559 -19.36 7.81 14.48
N SER A 560 -18.07 7.76 14.84
CA SER A 560 -17.12 8.88 14.80
C SER A 560 -16.10 8.77 13.67
N TYR A 561 -16.17 7.70 12.87
CA TYR A 561 -15.20 7.39 11.83
C TYR A 561 -15.73 7.81 10.45
N PHE A 562 -15.26 8.96 9.96
CA PHE A 562 -15.65 9.53 8.66
C PHE A 562 -14.40 9.95 7.87
N PRO A 563 -13.60 8.99 7.38
CA PRO A 563 -12.44 9.33 6.57
C PRO A 563 -12.87 9.92 5.22
N THR A 564 -12.11 10.89 4.71
CA THR A 564 -12.35 11.44 3.38
C THR A 564 -12.11 10.39 2.30
N THR A 565 -12.70 10.58 1.11
CA THR A 565 -12.51 9.67 -0.03
C THR A 565 -11.02 9.55 -0.37
N ASP A 566 -10.30 10.67 -0.38
CA ASP A 566 -8.87 10.69 -0.68
C ASP A 566 -8.06 9.92 0.37
N SER A 567 -8.38 10.07 1.66
CA SER A 567 -7.72 9.31 2.73
C SER A 567 -7.92 7.81 2.55
N ARG A 568 -9.14 7.36 2.23
CA ARG A 568 -9.44 5.96 1.91
C ARG A 568 -8.64 5.47 0.71
N ILE A 569 -8.61 6.25 -0.37
CA ILE A 569 -7.85 5.90 -1.58
C ILE A 569 -6.35 5.85 -1.30
N CYS A 570 -5.80 6.75 -0.49
CA CYS A 570 -4.38 6.70 -0.11
C CYS A 570 -4.04 5.49 0.75
N ALA A 571 -4.82 5.22 1.80
CA ALA A 571 -4.67 4.03 2.63
C ALA A 571 -4.69 2.76 1.77
N MET A 572 -5.60 2.73 0.82
CA MET A 572 -5.81 1.64 -0.10
C MET A 572 -4.65 1.45 -1.09
N LEU A 573 -4.17 2.53 -1.70
CA LEU A 573 -3.03 2.48 -2.63
C LEU A 573 -1.75 1.99 -1.93
N ASN A 574 -1.57 2.37 -0.66
CA ASN A 574 -0.49 1.85 0.18
C ASN A 574 -0.70 0.35 0.48
N ALA A 575 -1.89 -0.03 0.93
CA ALA A 575 -2.21 -1.41 1.30
C ALA A 575 -2.13 -2.39 0.12
N ALA A 576 -2.49 -1.95 -1.09
CA ALA A 576 -2.36 -2.75 -2.31
C ALA A 576 -0.91 -3.11 -2.66
N ARG A 577 0.07 -2.42 -2.08
CA ARG A 577 1.50 -2.70 -2.27
C ARG A 577 2.08 -3.57 -1.16
N PHE A 578 1.42 -3.69 -0.01
CA PHE A 578 1.98 -4.39 1.16
C PHE A 578 2.33 -5.84 0.85
N ASN A 579 3.51 -6.24 1.31
CA ASN A 579 3.87 -7.64 1.39
C ASN A 579 3.05 -8.35 2.50
N PRO A 580 3.00 -9.69 2.51
CA PRO A 580 2.17 -10.42 3.47
C PRO A 580 2.44 -10.04 4.93
N PRO A 581 3.69 -9.97 5.42
CA PRO A 581 3.96 -9.56 6.80
C PRO A 581 3.49 -8.13 7.12
N THR A 582 3.66 -7.18 6.20
CA THR A 582 3.21 -5.80 6.38
C THR A 582 1.69 -5.70 6.36
N MET A 583 1.01 -6.50 5.54
CA MET A 583 -0.45 -6.60 5.54
C MET A 583 -0.97 -7.18 6.87
N VAL A 584 -0.31 -8.18 7.44
CA VAL A 584 -0.68 -8.68 8.77
C VAL A 584 -0.55 -7.59 9.83
N LYS A 585 0.54 -6.81 9.83
CA LYS A 585 0.70 -5.66 10.74
C LYS A 585 -0.33 -4.55 10.50
N TYR A 586 -0.83 -4.43 9.27
CA TYR A 586 -1.91 -3.51 8.93
C TYR A 586 -3.24 -3.95 9.55
N LEU A 587 -3.53 -5.26 9.50
CA LEU A 587 -4.78 -5.85 9.99
C LEU A 587 -4.76 -6.17 11.48
N ALA A 588 -3.58 -6.40 12.04
CA ALA A 588 -3.34 -6.64 13.45
C ALA A 588 -2.20 -5.73 13.92
N PRO A 589 -2.49 -4.43 14.13
CA PRO A 589 -1.59 -3.47 14.73
C PRO A 589 -0.77 -4.02 15.91
N ARG A 590 0.50 -3.61 15.97
CA ARG A 590 1.34 -3.91 17.13
C ARG A 590 0.89 -3.06 18.31
N PHE A 591 0.46 -3.72 19.38
CA PHE A 591 -0.01 -3.08 20.61
C PHE A 591 0.79 -3.56 21.81
N GLU A 592 1.46 -2.63 22.50
CA GLU A 592 2.38 -2.92 23.60
C GLU A 592 2.25 -1.92 24.75
N PHE A 593 2.54 -2.38 25.97
CA PHE A 593 2.69 -1.53 27.15
C PHE A 593 4.13 -1.48 27.62
N TRP A 594 4.60 -0.30 28.01
CA TRP A 594 5.96 -0.02 28.43
C TRP A 594 5.95 0.64 29.81
N GLU A 595 6.90 0.24 30.66
CA GLU A 595 6.83 0.46 32.12
C GLU A 595 7.51 1.78 32.58
N ASP A 596 8.52 2.30 31.86
CA ASP A 596 9.17 3.62 32.08
C ASP A 596 10.23 3.87 30.98
N ARG A 597 10.85 5.06 30.97
CA ARG A 597 11.96 5.50 30.09
C ARG A 597 13.17 4.58 30.10
N ASP A 598 13.44 3.98 31.26
CA ASP A 598 14.67 3.21 31.51
C ASP A 598 14.53 1.73 31.13
N ASN A 599 13.32 1.28 30.78
CA ASN A 599 13.07 -0.13 30.54
C ASN A 599 13.32 -0.51 29.07
N SER A 600 14.21 -1.47 28.85
CA SER A 600 14.59 -1.93 27.51
C SER A 600 13.60 -2.93 26.88
N VAL A 601 12.50 -3.25 27.56
CA VAL A 601 11.54 -4.27 27.11
C VAL A 601 10.11 -3.85 27.47
N PRO A 602 9.13 -4.04 26.57
CA PRO A 602 7.72 -3.85 26.90
C PRO A 602 7.28 -4.81 28.03
N HIS A 603 6.43 -4.31 28.92
CA HIS A 603 5.80 -5.06 30.01
C HIS A 603 4.88 -6.16 29.47
N THR A 604 4.05 -5.81 28.49
CA THR A 604 3.15 -6.74 27.80
C THR A 604 3.36 -6.63 26.30
N LYS A 605 3.72 -7.75 25.67
CA LYS A 605 3.79 -7.90 24.22
C LYS A 605 2.49 -8.49 23.70
N HIS A 606 2.02 -8.01 22.55
CA HIS A 606 0.90 -8.59 21.81
C HIS A 606 -0.42 -8.58 22.60
N VAL A 607 -0.89 -7.39 22.97
CA VAL A 607 -2.22 -7.23 23.55
C VAL A 607 -3.26 -7.39 22.44
N SER A 608 -4.29 -8.21 22.67
CA SER A 608 -5.43 -8.31 21.74
C SER A 608 -6.07 -6.95 21.52
N LEU A 609 -6.61 -6.72 20.33
CA LEU A 609 -7.14 -5.42 19.91
C LEU A 609 -8.60 -5.24 20.35
N SER A 610 -8.89 -5.58 21.60
CA SER A 610 -10.15 -5.31 22.29
C SER A 610 -9.93 -4.45 23.53
N GLN A 611 -10.93 -3.63 23.83
CA GLN A 611 -10.98 -2.76 24.99
C GLN A 611 -10.88 -3.56 26.29
N TYR A 612 -11.46 -4.76 26.31
CA TYR A 612 -11.30 -5.68 27.43
C TYR A 612 -9.84 -6.10 27.65
N ALA A 613 -9.14 -6.51 26.58
CA ALA A 613 -7.74 -6.90 26.66
C ALA A 613 -6.83 -5.73 27.04
N VAL A 614 -7.06 -4.55 26.46
CA VAL A 614 -6.37 -3.31 26.82
C VAL A 614 -6.58 -2.96 28.29
N THR A 615 -7.81 -3.02 28.79
CA THR A 615 -8.12 -2.75 30.20
C THR A 615 -7.49 -3.79 31.13
N THR A 616 -7.51 -5.06 30.73
CA THR A 616 -6.89 -6.15 31.50
C THR A 616 -5.37 -5.99 31.56
N ALA A 617 -4.75 -5.66 30.44
CA ALA A 617 -3.32 -5.39 30.39
C ALA A 617 -2.96 -4.17 31.24
N LEU A 618 -3.72 -3.06 31.15
CA LEU A 618 -3.54 -1.88 32.00
C LEU A 618 -3.66 -2.18 33.49
N THR A 619 -4.63 -3.01 33.89
CA THR A 619 -4.82 -3.39 35.30
C THR A 619 -3.80 -4.41 35.81
N SER A 620 -3.11 -5.10 34.91
CA SER A 620 -2.01 -6.01 35.25
C SER A 620 -0.70 -5.28 35.55
N ILE A 621 -0.56 -4.03 35.08
CA ILE A 621 0.60 -3.19 35.34
C ILE A 621 0.64 -2.86 36.85
N PRO A 622 1.79 -3.04 37.53
CA PRO A 622 1.92 -2.74 38.94
C PRO A 622 1.46 -1.30 39.27
N PRO A 623 0.71 -1.08 40.36
CA PRO A 623 0.17 0.24 40.69
C PRO A 623 1.25 1.26 41.08
N ASP A 624 2.48 0.80 41.33
CA ASP A 624 3.68 1.61 41.57
C ASP A 624 4.42 2.01 40.28
N THR A 625 4.06 1.43 39.13
CA THR A 625 4.56 1.84 37.82
C THR A 625 4.13 3.27 37.52
N GLN A 626 5.11 4.16 37.38
CA GLN A 626 4.87 5.56 37.08
C GLN A 626 4.69 5.73 35.57
N ASP A 627 3.51 6.19 35.16
CA ASP A 627 3.22 6.65 33.79
C ASP A 627 3.45 5.59 32.68
N PRO A 628 2.72 4.45 32.68
CA PRO A 628 2.91 3.45 31.65
C PRO A 628 2.61 4.04 30.26
N LEU A 629 3.51 3.75 29.32
CA LEU A 629 3.36 4.14 27.92
C LEU A 629 2.70 3.01 27.15
N MET A 630 1.80 3.38 26.26
CA MET A 630 1.16 2.45 25.34
C MET A 630 1.66 2.76 23.94
N LEU A 631 2.24 1.77 23.27
CA LEU A 631 2.62 1.86 21.87
C LEU A 631 1.57 1.14 21.03
N LEU A 632 0.99 1.86 20.08
CA LEU A 632 0.16 1.32 19.00
C LEU A 632 0.84 1.68 17.68
N GLU A 633 1.24 0.67 16.91
CA GLU A 633 1.96 0.86 15.65
C GLU A 633 1.22 0.18 14.50
N THR A 634 0.88 0.99 13.50
CA THR A 634 0.25 0.58 12.24
C THR A 634 1.01 1.23 11.07
N PRO A 635 0.89 0.71 9.83
CA PRO A 635 1.41 1.39 8.63
C PRO A 635 0.86 2.80 8.40
N GLN A 636 -0.20 3.22 9.10
CA GLN A 636 -0.81 4.55 8.97
C GLN A 636 -0.51 5.47 10.14
N VAL A 637 -0.12 4.95 11.30
CA VAL A 637 0.19 5.75 12.48
C VAL A 637 1.02 4.97 13.50
N THR A 638 1.95 5.65 14.13
CA THR A 638 2.64 5.19 15.35
C THR A 638 2.18 6.09 16.50
N LEU A 639 1.29 5.58 17.32
CA LEU A 639 0.72 6.27 18.48
C LEU A 639 1.43 5.82 19.76
N VAL A 640 2.02 6.77 20.46
CA VAL A 640 2.54 6.60 21.82
C VAL A 640 1.62 7.35 22.78
N HIS A 641 0.85 6.61 23.58
CA HIS A 641 -0.09 7.17 24.54
C HIS A 641 0.46 7.09 25.97
N TYR A 642 0.58 8.23 26.63
CA TYR A 642 0.86 8.35 28.06
C TYR A 642 -0.39 8.04 28.87
N THR A 643 -0.46 6.85 29.46
CA THR A 643 -1.66 6.42 30.20
C THR A 643 -1.63 6.94 31.64
N ASN A 644 -2.78 7.39 32.15
CA ASN A 644 -2.92 7.84 33.54
C ASN A 644 -3.80 6.85 34.29
N VAL A 645 -3.20 5.72 34.69
CA VAL A 645 -3.91 4.61 35.33
C VAL A 645 -4.47 5.02 36.70
N MET A 646 -3.86 6.00 37.37
CA MET A 646 -4.14 6.31 38.78
C MET A 646 -4.86 7.65 39.03
N GLY A 647 -5.35 8.32 37.97
CA GLY A 647 -6.02 9.62 38.12
C GLY A 647 -5.15 10.70 38.77
N GLY A 648 -3.83 10.50 38.78
CA GLY A 648 -2.87 11.47 39.29
C GLY A 648 -2.83 12.71 38.39
N PRO A 649 -2.36 13.87 38.87
CA PRO A 649 -2.12 15.00 37.98
C PRO A 649 -1.13 14.55 36.89
N ALA A 650 -1.53 14.66 35.62
CA ALA A 650 -0.67 14.32 34.50
C ALA A 650 0.66 15.08 34.66
N ARG A 651 1.78 14.36 34.64
CA ARG A 651 3.12 14.85 35.03
C ARG A 651 3.67 16.01 34.18
N GLY A 652 2.90 16.47 33.20
CA GLY A 652 3.30 17.38 32.13
C GLY A 652 2.83 18.84 32.22
N GLU A 653 2.43 19.35 33.39
CA GLU A 653 2.37 20.84 33.58
C GLU A 653 3.78 21.47 33.70
N ARG A 654 4.83 20.66 33.87
CA ARG A 654 6.22 21.12 33.79
C ARG A 654 6.60 21.19 32.31
N GLY A 655 6.76 22.39 31.75
CA GLY A 655 6.85 22.65 30.31
C GLY A 655 8.11 22.16 29.58
N GLY A 656 8.42 20.86 29.65
CA GLY A 656 9.36 20.17 28.74
C GLY A 656 8.68 19.70 27.45
N ARG A 657 9.46 19.47 26.39
CA ARG A 657 8.96 18.92 25.12
C ARG A 657 8.49 17.48 25.33
N GLU A 658 7.34 17.13 24.75
CA GLU A 658 6.61 15.88 25.00
C GLU A 658 7.33 14.62 24.46
N GLU A 659 8.32 14.77 23.57
CA GLU A 659 9.06 13.68 22.93
C GLU A 659 10.34 13.27 23.68
N ASP A 660 10.91 14.15 24.51
CA ASP A 660 12.15 13.87 25.24
C ASP A 660 11.94 12.84 26.38
N ASP A 661 10.75 12.23 26.44
CA ASP A 661 10.21 11.46 27.55
C ASP A 661 10.00 9.97 27.26
N VAL A 662 10.28 9.50 26.05
CA VAL A 662 9.80 8.19 25.55
C VAL A 662 10.77 7.04 25.88
N GLY A 663 12.03 7.36 26.25
CA GLY A 663 13.09 6.37 26.48
C GLY A 663 13.73 5.89 25.17
N ASP A 664 15.04 5.67 25.18
CA ASP A 664 15.83 5.37 23.97
C ASP A 664 15.38 4.07 23.26
N GLU A 665 14.91 3.08 24.03
CA GLU A 665 14.53 1.76 23.53
C GLU A 665 13.15 1.75 22.85
N LEU A 666 12.18 2.49 23.39
CA LEU A 666 10.90 2.68 22.72
C LEU A 666 11.08 3.56 21.47
N GLU A 667 11.92 4.60 21.54
CA GLU A 667 12.29 5.40 20.36
C GLU A 667 12.93 4.51 19.28
N LEU A 668 13.88 3.65 19.64
CA LEU A 668 14.47 2.68 18.72
C LEU A 668 13.42 1.71 18.16
N ALA A 669 12.51 1.20 19.00
CA ALA A 669 11.45 0.31 18.56
C ALA A 669 10.51 0.98 17.54
N THR A 670 10.17 2.27 17.74
CA THR A 670 9.37 3.03 16.76
C THR A 670 10.12 3.29 15.46
N LYS A 671 11.42 3.61 15.53
CA LYS A 671 12.29 3.77 14.34
C LYS A 671 12.39 2.48 13.53
N ILE A 672 12.57 1.34 14.19
CA ILE A 672 12.60 0.02 13.54
C ILE A 672 11.25 -0.28 12.87
N GLY A 673 10.13 0.09 13.49
CA GLY A 673 8.81 -0.01 12.87
C GLY A 673 8.70 0.84 11.59
N HIS A 674 9.14 2.10 11.67
CA HIS A 674 9.05 3.08 10.58
C HIS A 674 9.76 2.65 9.30
N VAL A 675 10.95 2.06 9.41
CA VAL A 675 11.73 1.63 8.24
C VAL A 675 11.07 0.47 7.48
N GLN A 676 10.14 -0.26 8.11
CA GLN A 676 9.48 -1.43 7.52
C GLN A 676 8.33 -1.08 6.58
N TYR A 677 7.90 0.18 6.55
CA TYR A 677 6.75 0.62 5.75
C TYR A 677 7.19 1.44 4.54
N SER A 678 6.57 1.21 3.39
CA SER A 678 6.82 2.00 2.16
C SER A 678 6.50 3.48 2.37
N THR A 679 5.40 3.77 3.08
CA THR A 679 5.08 5.10 3.59
C THR A 679 5.33 5.07 5.09
N GLN A 680 6.22 5.90 5.60
CA GLN A 680 6.51 5.92 7.03
C GLN A 680 5.27 6.42 7.78
N PRO A 681 4.78 5.66 8.77
CA PRO A 681 3.64 6.10 9.53
C PRO A 681 4.01 7.35 10.33
N PRO A 682 3.14 8.35 10.38
CA PRO A 682 3.29 9.49 11.26
C PRO A 682 3.38 9.09 12.74
N ARG A 683 4.17 9.82 13.52
CA ARG A 683 4.21 9.64 14.98
C ARG A 683 3.22 10.56 15.68
N LEU A 684 2.57 10.04 16.71
CA LEU A 684 1.64 10.77 17.55
C LEU A 684 1.94 10.49 19.01
N PHE A 685 2.27 11.53 19.76
CA PHE A 685 2.43 11.46 21.20
C PHE A 685 1.17 12.03 21.86
N VAL A 686 0.39 11.17 22.54
CA VAL A 686 -0.92 11.54 23.10
C VAL A 686 -0.93 11.38 24.61
N ARG A 687 -1.38 12.42 25.32
CA ARG A 687 -1.56 12.38 26.78
C ARG A 687 -2.96 11.96 27.18
N ALA A 688 -3.08 11.22 28.29
CA ALA A 688 -4.34 10.94 28.94
C ALA A 688 -5.15 12.22 29.18
N GLY A 689 -6.42 12.21 28.76
CA GLY A 689 -7.35 13.33 28.91
C GLY A 689 -7.26 14.43 27.86
N ARG A 690 -6.41 14.31 26.82
CA ARG A 690 -6.43 15.20 25.64
C ARG A 690 -7.20 14.61 24.46
N ASP A 691 -7.63 15.50 23.57
CA ASP A 691 -8.19 15.16 22.26
C ASP A 691 -7.18 14.30 21.49
N GLY A 692 -7.53 13.04 21.21
CA GLY A 692 -6.67 12.09 20.50
C GLY A 692 -6.76 10.66 21.03
N ALA A 693 -7.06 10.46 22.32
CA ALA A 693 -7.26 9.12 22.88
C ALA A 693 -8.42 8.36 22.20
N TRP A 694 -9.40 9.09 21.66
CA TRP A 694 -10.49 8.51 20.89
C TRP A 694 -10.01 7.81 19.61
N ARG A 695 -8.88 8.24 19.01
CA ARG A 695 -8.30 7.57 17.82
C ARG A 695 -7.85 6.16 18.14
N MET A 696 -7.50 5.85 19.39
CA MET A 696 -7.18 4.48 19.80
C MET A 696 -8.36 3.53 19.56
N HIS A 697 -9.59 3.98 19.85
CA HIS A 697 -10.79 3.17 19.64
C HIS A 697 -10.99 2.79 18.17
N ASP A 698 -10.48 3.60 17.24
CA ASP A 698 -10.54 3.27 15.82
C ASP A 698 -9.64 2.07 15.46
N PHE A 699 -8.63 1.76 16.26
CA PHE A 699 -7.71 0.63 16.04
C PHE A 699 -8.01 -0.60 16.92
N LEU A 700 -9.00 -0.53 17.82
CA LEU A 700 -9.48 -1.68 18.59
C LEU A 700 -10.42 -2.50 17.71
N ILE A 701 -9.83 -3.25 16.78
CA ILE A 701 -10.55 -3.92 15.70
C ILE A 701 -11.66 -4.83 16.22
N GLU A 702 -11.46 -5.56 17.32
CA GLU A 702 -12.43 -6.50 17.89
C GLU A 702 -13.71 -5.81 18.40
N ASP A 703 -13.62 -4.53 18.76
CA ASP A 703 -14.76 -3.72 19.20
C ASP A 703 -15.35 -2.86 18.06
N SER A 704 -14.76 -2.92 16.86
CA SER A 704 -15.01 -1.94 15.81
C SER A 704 -16.17 -2.34 14.86
N CYS A 705 -16.89 -1.31 14.39
CA CYS A 705 -17.67 -1.24 13.14
C CYS A 705 -18.84 -2.19 12.88
N VAL A 706 -19.07 -3.20 13.71
CA VAL A 706 -20.28 -4.02 13.66
C VAL A 706 -20.96 -3.83 15.00
N GLU A 707 -22.26 -3.54 15.02
CA GLU A 707 -23.02 -3.55 16.26
C GLU A 707 -22.80 -4.91 16.95
N GLY A 708 -22.12 -4.92 18.10
CA GLY A 708 -21.77 -6.15 18.83
C GLY A 708 -20.37 -6.73 18.56
N GLY A 709 -19.53 -6.09 17.74
CA GLY A 709 -18.11 -6.44 17.57
C GLY A 709 -17.87 -7.78 16.85
N PHE A 710 -16.68 -8.36 17.05
CA PHE A 710 -16.29 -9.62 16.43
C PHE A 710 -17.19 -10.81 16.83
N GLU A 711 -17.65 -10.84 18.08
CA GLU A 711 -18.53 -11.91 18.58
C GLU A 711 -19.87 -11.94 17.84
N GLU A 712 -20.52 -10.79 17.66
CA GLU A 712 -21.79 -10.72 16.91
C GLU A 712 -21.58 -11.00 15.42
N PHE A 713 -20.43 -10.60 14.85
CA PHE A 713 -20.04 -11.00 13.50
C PHE A 713 -19.96 -12.53 13.35
N CYS A 714 -19.24 -13.19 14.26
CA CYS A 714 -19.13 -14.66 14.26
C CYS A 714 -20.48 -15.35 14.42
N LYS A 715 -21.34 -14.82 15.29
CA LYS A 715 -22.72 -15.32 15.46
C LYS A 715 -23.54 -15.20 14.17
N GLY A 716 -23.47 -14.06 13.48
CA GLY A 716 -24.14 -13.87 12.19
C GLY A 716 -23.64 -14.85 11.11
N VAL A 717 -22.34 -15.13 11.07
CA VAL A 717 -21.75 -16.14 10.16
C VAL A 717 -22.27 -17.54 10.51
N VAL A 718 -22.31 -17.90 11.80
CA VAL A 718 -22.85 -19.19 12.26
C VAL A 718 -24.33 -19.34 11.90
N ASP A 719 -25.16 -18.34 12.18
CA ASP A 719 -26.60 -18.37 11.89
C ASP A 719 -26.85 -18.60 10.38
N GLN A 720 -26.05 -17.96 9.51
CA GLN A 720 -26.16 -18.14 8.06
C GLN A 720 -25.66 -19.52 7.61
N LEU A 721 -24.53 -20.00 8.15
CA LEU A 721 -24.03 -21.35 7.86
C LEU A 721 -25.04 -22.42 8.30
N GLU A 722 -25.66 -22.25 9.46
CA GLU A 722 -26.70 -23.17 9.93
C GLU A 722 -27.88 -23.22 8.96
N SER A 723 -28.34 -22.06 8.49
CA SER A 723 -29.41 -21.96 7.49
C SER A 723 -29.06 -22.57 6.12
N GLU A 724 -27.78 -22.61 5.74
CA GLU A 724 -27.34 -23.16 4.45
C GLU A 724 -27.03 -24.66 4.50
N LEU A 725 -26.68 -25.19 5.68
CA LEU A 725 -26.21 -26.56 5.88
C LEU A 725 -27.29 -27.50 6.47
N PHE A 726 -28.22 -26.99 7.29
CA PHE A 726 -29.23 -27.78 8.02
C PHE A 726 -30.65 -27.31 7.69
#